data_AF-A0A2S1RAY9-F1
#
_entry.id   AF-A0A2S1RAY9-F1
#
_cell.length_a   1.000
_cell.length_b   1.000
_cell.length_c   1.000
_cell.angle_alpha   90.00
_cell.angle_beta   90.00
_cell.angle_gamma   90.00
#
_symmetry.space_group_name_H-M   'P 1'
#
loop_
_entity.id
_entity.type
_entity.pdbx_description
1 polymer ?
#
loop_
_entity_poly.entity_id
_entity_poly.type
_entity_poly.pdbx_seq_one_letter_code
_entity_poly.pdbx_strand_id
1 'polypeptide(L)'
;MRSRSTRRIARAVLALGLAPVLVISACSTEPGGAEEDATATSSSSPPDRATSGRPGTLGGEPLPVQDTAPCAQDGGGTPVARTGDGQAGPEGPITLNPEVATGFRTGMRPVATASYSVSTAHPLSTRAACEVLADGGTAADALVTAQAVLGLVEPQSSGLGGGGFLVHYDADLGQVETYDGRETAPAAATGDYLRHISPEDTGAPQPDARRSGRSIGVPGILRLLDSAHADHGEREWRDLFDPAVLLADDGFEISPRLAESIAASAEDLARDPDAAGYFLDGDAPKPAGTRLTNPAYAKTLSAVATEGAAAFYTGAIAEAIVDQVSTEREGITPGAMTLDDLAGYEAVTRDPVCSPYRDHAVCGMAPPSSGGTAVASTLAMLAESDLAAYPPTDVGPDGGLPAPEAVHLVTEAERLAYADRDVYIADPRFVPPPLGSAMTLLRPGYLAGRAGLIDTERSMGEAEPGDFPFDARGVFTGPEHGTTHISIVDAQGNAAALTTTVESAFGSFQMVEGFLLNNQLTDFAAEPRDEAGELQANRVQPGKRPRSSMAPTLVFDGTPLARGELRAVVGSPGGSRIIQFVVKTLVGMLDWDLDPQQAVGSPSFGAINSPETAIGGEHPAVTDDSELTRWLAERGHEVSTEEQSSGLSAILRQSDGTLVGGADPRREGVVLGG
;
A
#
# COMPACT_ATOMS: atom_id res chain seq x y z
N MET A 1 48.94 9.67 3.00
CA MET A 1 49.38 8.45 2.27
C MET A 1 49.09 7.21 3.11
N ARG A 2 47.95 6.56 2.90
CA ARG A 2 47.73 5.13 3.18
C ARG A 2 46.47 4.71 2.42
N SER A 3 46.66 3.69 1.60
CA SER A 3 45.78 3.19 0.55
C SER A 3 44.56 2.48 1.16
N ARG A 4 43.35 2.82 0.68
CA ARG A 4 42.13 2.02 0.87
C ARG A 4 42.13 0.91 -0.18
N SER A 5 42.05 -0.32 0.29
CA SER A 5 41.99 -1.56 -0.49
C SER A 5 40.53 -1.91 -0.75
N THR A 6 40.09 -1.76 -2.00
CA THR A 6 38.82 -2.22 -2.53
C THR A 6 38.77 -3.75 -2.53
N ARG A 7 37.80 -4.37 -1.85
CA ARG A 7 37.44 -5.79 -2.05
C ARG A 7 36.06 -5.85 -2.69
N ARG A 8 36.02 -5.99 -4.01
CA ARG A 8 34.84 -6.46 -4.75
C ARG A 8 34.87 -7.99 -4.73
N ILE A 9 33.83 -8.61 -4.17
CA ILE A 9 33.61 -10.06 -4.24
C ILE A 9 32.84 -10.32 -5.53
N ALA A 10 33.49 -10.92 -6.52
CA ALA A 10 32.83 -11.44 -7.70
C ALA A 10 32.21 -12.81 -7.38
N ARG A 11 30.88 -12.94 -7.46
CA ARG A 11 30.19 -14.23 -7.47
C ARG A 11 30.39 -14.87 -8.86
N ALA A 12 31.06 -16.00 -8.90
CA ALA A 12 31.24 -16.81 -10.10
C ALA A 12 30.00 -17.68 -10.34
N VAL A 13 29.34 -17.49 -11.49
CA VAL A 13 28.27 -18.37 -11.99
C VAL A 13 28.91 -19.58 -12.65
N LEU A 14 28.63 -20.77 -12.11
CA LEU A 14 29.06 -22.05 -12.66
C LEU A 14 28.02 -22.51 -13.71
N ALA A 15 28.30 -22.28 -14.99
CA ALA A 15 27.50 -22.81 -16.09
C ALA A 15 27.88 -24.28 -16.36
N LEU A 16 27.00 -25.21 -16.00
CA LEU A 16 27.07 -26.61 -16.42
C LEU A 16 26.36 -26.76 -17.77
N GLY A 17 27.14 -27.07 -18.80
CA GLY A 17 26.65 -27.32 -20.15
C GLY A 17 25.86 -28.62 -20.26
N LEU A 18 24.69 -28.53 -20.88
CA LEU A 18 23.92 -29.65 -21.40
C LEU A 18 23.83 -29.51 -22.92
N ALA A 19 24.31 -30.56 -23.61
CA ALA A 19 24.34 -30.66 -25.06
C ALA A 19 22.92 -30.80 -25.65
N PRO A 20 22.66 -30.31 -26.88
CA PRO A 20 21.36 -30.43 -27.51
C PRO A 20 21.21 -31.79 -28.22
N VAL A 21 20.11 -32.48 -27.94
CA VAL A 21 19.66 -33.62 -28.75
C VAL A 21 18.86 -33.08 -29.93
N LEU A 22 19.39 -33.34 -31.12
CA LEU A 22 18.79 -33.09 -32.43
C LEU A 22 17.60 -34.05 -32.64
N VAL A 23 16.40 -33.55 -32.87
CA VAL A 23 15.30 -34.34 -33.45
C VAL A 23 14.82 -33.65 -34.72
N ILE A 24 15.11 -34.30 -35.84
CA ILE A 24 14.62 -34.00 -37.19
C ILE A 24 13.27 -34.69 -37.34
N SER A 25 12.22 -33.97 -37.75
CA SER A 25 11.11 -34.60 -38.47
C SER A 25 10.40 -33.63 -39.42
N ALA A 26 10.75 -33.82 -40.69
CA ALA A 26 9.98 -33.72 -41.94
C ALA A 26 8.81 -32.72 -42.10
N CYS A 27 9.00 -31.84 -43.09
CA CYS A 27 7.98 -31.20 -43.90
C CYS A 27 7.06 -32.21 -44.61
N SER A 28 5.82 -31.80 -44.89
CA SER A 28 5.00 -32.33 -45.98
C SER A 28 4.24 -31.17 -46.63
N THR A 29 4.59 -30.93 -47.89
CA THR A 29 3.95 -30.04 -48.88
C THR A 29 2.80 -30.77 -49.58
N GLU A 30 1.69 -30.12 -49.94
CA GLU A 30 1.28 -29.74 -51.33
C GLU A 30 -0.29 -29.75 -51.40
N PRO A 31 -1.00 -29.32 -52.48
CA PRO A 31 -1.07 -27.94 -53.01
C PRO A 31 -2.49 -27.57 -53.57
N GLY A 32 -2.61 -26.37 -54.17
CA GLY A 32 -3.61 -26.03 -55.20
C GLY A 32 -4.69 -25.03 -54.75
N GLY A 33 -5.11 -24.03 -55.52
CA GLY A 33 -4.87 -23.64 -56.92
C GLY A 33 -5.61 -22.31 -57.19
N ALA A 34 -5.29 -21.68 -58.32
CA ALA A 34 -5.53 -20.28 -58.66
C ALA A 34 -6.83 -19.98 -59.45
N GLU A 35 -7.12 -18.67 -59.56
CA GLU A 35 -7.85 -17.91 -60.63
C GLU A 35 -9.35 -18.26 -60.88
N GLU A 36 -10.26 -17.34 -61.28
CA GLU A 36 -10.18 -16.21 -62.23
C GLU A 36 -11.43 -15.27 -62.12
N ASP A 37 -11.33 -14.13 -62.82
CA ASP A 37 -12.20 -12.94 -62.98
C ASP A 37 -13.71 -13.12 -63.28
N ALA A 38 -14.53 -12.10 -62.91
CA ALA A 38 -15.26 -11.24 -63.87
C ALA A 38 -16.26 -10.24 -63.22
N THR A 39 -16.23 -9.03 -63.75
CA THR A 39 -17.05 -7.83 -63.55
C THR A 39 -18.55 -7.94 -63.86
N ALA A 40 -19.42 -7.26 -63.07
CA ALA A 40 -20.57 -6.51 -63.59
C ALA A 40 -21.15 -5.52 -62.56
N THR A 41 -21.35 -4.29 -63.02
CA THR A 41 -21.92 -3.11 -62.36
C THR A 41 -23.44 -3.18 -62.18
N SER A 42 -23.98 -2.76 -61.03
CA SER A 42 -25.19 -1.93 -60.96
C SER A 42 -25.38 -1.29 -59.58
N SER A 43 -25.74 0.00 -59.63
CA SER A 43 -25.96 0.98 -58.58
C SER A 43 -27.14 0.72 -57.65
N SER A 44 -26.93 0.89 -56.34
CA SER A 44 -27.89 1.53 -55.41
C SER A 44 -27.22 1.80 -54.05
N SER A 45 -27.15 3.06 -53.63
CA SER A 45 -26.74 3.55 -52.29
C SER A 45 -27.98 4.03 -51.53
N PRO A 46 -27.94 4.26 -50.20
CA PRO A 46 -27.20 3.60 -49.09
C PRO A 46 -28.17 3.26 -47.90
N PRO A 47 -27.69 2.87 -46.70
CA PRO A 47 -27.16 3.85 -45.74
C PRO A 47 -25.81 3.47 -45.12
N ASP A 48 -25.13 4.50 -44.63
CA ASP A 48 -23.76 4.56 -44.13
C ASP A 48 -23.44 3.54 -43.03
N ARG A 49 -22.45 2.69 -43.31
CA ARG A 49 -21.62 2.06 -42.29
C ARG A 49 -20.50 3.03 -41.95
N ALA A 50 -20.66 3.74 -40.85
CA ALA A 50 -19.57 4.51 -40.25
C ALA A 50 -18.45 3.55 -39.86
N THR A 51 -17.33 3.66 -40.55
CA THR A 51 -16.04 3.11 -40.14
C THR A 51 -15.68 3.67 -38.77
N SER A 52 -15.38 2.76 -37.85
CA SER A 52 -14.83 3.00 -36.52
C SER A 52 -13.57 3.88 -36.60
N GLY A 53 -13.74 5.16 -36.32
CA GLY A 53 -12.64 6.00 -35.87
C GLY A 53 -12.37 5.66 -34.40
N ARG A 54 -11.12 5.31 -34.08
CA ARG A 54 -10.63 5.37 -32.70
C ARG A 54 -11.02 6.74 -32.10
N PRO A 55 -11.50 6.82 -30.86
CA PRO A 55 -11.46 8.09 -30.15
C PRO A 55 -10.00 8.55 -30.14
N GLY A 56 -9.77 9.80 -30.56
CA GLY A 56 -8.45 10.40 -30.49
C GLY A 56 -7.95 10.32 -29.05
N THR A 57 -6.68 9.96 -28.91
CA THR A 57 -5.87 10.30 -27.74
C THR A 57 -6.25 11.71 -27.32
N LEU A 58 -6.78 11.88 -26.10
CA LEU A 58 -6.81 13.18 -25.45
C LEU A 58 -5.36 13.53 -25.13
N GLY A 59 -4.60 13.89 -26.16
CA GLY A 59 -3.31 14.55 -26.03
C GLY A 59 -3.60 15.93 -25.43
N GLY A 60 -3.76 15.97 -24.10
CA GLY A 60 -3.70 17.21 -23.35
C GLY A 60 -2.39 17.91 -23.68
N GLU A 61 -2.43 19.22 -23.82
CA GLU A 61 -1.17 19.99 -23.89
C GLU A 61 -0.31 19.64 -22.67
N PRO A 62 1.03 19.50 -22.83
CA PRO A 62 1.91 19.22 -21.71
C PRO A 62 1.64 20.19 -20.57
N LEU A 63 1.36 19.68 -19.37
CA LEU A 63 1.15 20.51 -18.20
C LEU A 63 2.44 21.33 -17.97
N PRO A 64 2.34 22.65 -17.77
CA PRO A 64 3.53 23.44 -17.48
C PRO A 64 4.15 22.95 -16.18
N VAL A 65 5.44 22.62 -16.22
CA VAL A 65 6.24 22.29 -15.04
C VAL A 65 6.17 23.47 -14.06
N GLN A 66 6.11 23.18 -12.76
CA GLN A 66 6.05 24.23 -11.74
C GLN A 66 7.23 25.22 -11.87
N ASP A 67 6.91 26.51 -12.00
CA ASP A 67 7.86 27.64 -12.04
C ASP A 67 8.22 28.18 -10.64
N THR A 68 7.70 27.56 -9.57
CA THR A 68 7.99 27.94 -8.18
C THR A 68 9.29 27.31 -7.67
N ALA A 69 9.85 27.86 -6.58
CA ALA A 69 11.10 27.34 -6.02
C ALA A 69 10.93 25.84 -5.69
N PRO A 70 11.93 24.99 -5.99
CA PRO A 70 11.83 23.56 -5.72
C PRO A 70 11.40 23.30 -4.27
N CYS A 71 10.48 22.36 -4.09
CA CYS A 71 9.97 21.97 -2.77
C CYS A 71 9.16 23.03 -2.00
N ALA A 72 8.80 24.16 -2.63
CA ALA A 72 7.84 25.10 -2.08
C ALA A 72 6.40 24.57 -2.25
N GLN A 73 5.56 24.78 -1.23
CA GLN A 73 4.14 24.42 -1.32
C GLN A 73 3.36 25.53 -2.02
N ASP A 74 2.67 25.19 -3.11
CA ASP A 74 1.57 25.99 -3.63
C ASP A 74 0.22 25.39 -3.19
N GLY A 75 -0.70 26.27 -2.79
CA GLY A 75 -1.89 25.97 -2.00
C GLY A 75 -2.66 24.70 -2.39
N GLY A 76 -2.81 23.80 -1.41
CA GLY A 76 -3.66 22.61 -1.51
C GLY A 76 -5.14 22.96 -1.68
N GLY A 77 -5.90 22.03 -2.25
CA GLY A 77 -7.31 22.19 -2.60
C GLY A 77 -8.22 22.70 -1.47
N THR A 78 -9.44 23.10 -1.82
CA THR A 78 -10.40 23.70 -0.89
C THR A 78 -11.13 22.60 -0.09
N PRO A 79 -11.02 22.57 1.25
CA PRO A 79 -11.78 21.61 2.06
C PRO A 79 -13.28 21.78 1.86
N VAL A 80 -14.00 20.68 1.67
CA VAL A 80 -15.46 20.66 1.62
C VAL A 80 -16.01 20.29 3.00
N ALA A 81 -17.02 21.03 3.45
CA ALA A 81 -17.72 20.71 4.68
C ALA A 81 -18.46 19.37 4.52
N ARG A 82 -18.38 18.50 5.54
CA ARG A 82 -19.13 17.22 5.56
C ARG A 82 -20.61 17.49 5.28
N THR A 83 -21.14 16.93 4.20
CA THR A 83 -22.55 17.07 3.84
C THR A 83 -23.35 15.93 4.47
N GLY A 84 -23.91 16.16 5.66
CA GLY A 84 -24.89 15.26 6.28
C GLY A 84 -24.82 15.24 7.81
N ASP A 85 -25.98 15.20 8.47
CA ASP A 85 -26.13 14.89 9.90
C ASP A 85 -25.83 13.40 10.20
N GLY A 86 -24.85 12.82 9.50
CA GLY A 86 -24.23 11.57 9.91
C GLY A 86 -23.40 11.89 11.14
N GLN A 87 -24.05 11.83 12.32
CA GLN A 87 -23.32 11.73 13.57
C GLN A 87 -22.24 10.67 13.37
N ALA A 88 -20.97 11.06 13.57
CA ALA A 88 -19.99 10.12 14.05
C ALA A 88 -20.55 9.62 15.39
N GLY A 89 -21.37 8.57 15.33
CA GLY A 89 -21.56 7.72 16.48
C GLY A 89 -20.17 7.24 16.86
N PRO A 90 -19.86 7.09 18.15
CA PRO A 90 -18.58 6.55 18.60
C PRO A 90 -18.36 5.07 18.20
N GLU A 91 -19.16 4.54 17.26
CA GLU A 91 -19.35 3.12 16.97
C GLU A 91 -19.67 2.88 15.48
N GLY A 92 -19.08 3.62 14.54
CA GLY A 92 -18.91 3.05 13.19
C GLY A 92 -17.94 1.87 13.31
N PRO A 93 -18.23 0.68 12.76
CA PRO A 93 -17.35 -0.46 12.98
C PRO A 93 -15.97 -0.18 12.37
N ILE A 94 -14.99 0.03 13.27
CA ILE A 94 -13.54 0.15 13.00
C ILE A 94 -13.01 -1.07 12.21
N THR A 95 -13.83 -2.11 12.03
CA THR A 95 -13.54 -3.30 11.23
C THR A 95 -13.34 -3.00 9.74
N LEU A 96 -13.89 -1.91 9.19
CA LEU A 96 -13.78 -1.58 7.76
C LEU A 96 -13.12 -0.23 7.46
N ASN A 97 -13.20 0.74 8.38
CA ASN A 97 -12.54 2.04 8.24
C ASN A 97 -11.39 2.16 9.24
N PRO A 98 -10.13 2.06 8.78
CA PRO A 98 -8.98 1.91 9.66
C PRO A 98 -8.65 3.17 10.48
N GLU A 99 -9.04 4.34 9.98
CA GLU A 99 -8.77 5.66 10.56
C GLU A 99 -9.97 6.57 10.32
N VAL A 100 -10.13 7.57 11.19
CA VAL A 100 -11.22 8.56 11.08
C VAL A 100 -11.10 9.32 9.75
N ALA A 101 -12.22 9.45 9.04
CA ALA A 101 -12.29 10.25 7.83
C ALA A 101 -12.23 11.75 8.18
N THR A 102 -11.32 12.46 7.51
CA THR A 102 -11.01 13.87 7.80
C THR A 102 -11.58 14.84 6.76
N GLY A 103 -12.51 14.37 5.93
CA GLY A 103 -13.17 15.13 4.85
C GLY A 103 -12.51 14.95 3.48
N PHE A 104 -12.87 15.82 2.54
CA PHE A 104 -12.42 15.82 1.15
C PHE A 104 -12.04 17.23 0.68
N ARG A 105 -10.90 17.39 0.00
CA ARG A 105 -10.43 18.65 -0.60
C ARG A 105 -10.77 18.69 -2.10
N THR A 106 -11.56 19.67 -2.54
CA THR A 106 -11.88 19.84 -3.96
C THR A 106 -10.93 20.77 -4.69
N GLY A 107 -10.86 20.64 -6.01
CA GLY A 107 -10.08 21.50 -6.89
C GLY A 107 -8.58 21.28 -6.80
N MET A 108 -8.13 20.13 -6.29
CA MET A 108 -6.73 19.74 -6.37
C MET A 108 -6.32 19.58 -7.83
N ARG A 109 -5.05 19.87 -8.13
CA ARG A 109 -4.51 19.81 -9.50
C ARG A 109 -3.29 18.91 -9.55
N PRO A 110 -3.06 18.22 -10.69
CA PRO A 110 -1.84 17.48 -10.89
C PRO A 110 -0.61 18.39 -10.80
N VAL A 111 0.44 17.88 -10.17
CA VAL A 111 1.72 18.59 -9.99
C VAL A 111 2.72 18.05 -11.01
N ALA A 112 3.15 18.89 -11.94
CA ALA A 112 4.16 18.54 -12.95
C ALA A 112 5.56 19.00 -12.50
N THR A 113 6.51 18.07 -12.53
CA THR A 113 7.91 18.21 -12.07
C THR A 113 8.84 17.64 -13.14
N ALA A 114 10.08 18.14 -13.22
CA ALA A 114 10.96 17.83 -14.35
C ALA A 114 11.86 16.62 -14.09
N SER A 115 12.50 16.57 -12.93
CA SER A 115 13.62 15.67 -12.64
C SER A 115 13.30 14.70 -11.52
N TYR A 116 12.65 15.15 -10.45
CA TYR A 116 12.29 14.31 -9.31
C TYR A 116 10.92 14.72 -8.75
N SER A 117 10.25 13.78 -8.10
CA SER A 117 8.93 13.95 -7.51
C SER A 117 8.79 13.10 -6.26
N VAL A 118 8.15 13.64 -5.24
CA VAL A 118 7.83 12.94 -3.99
C VAL A 118 6.41 13.27 -3.54
N SER A 119 5.73 12.24 -3.04
CA SER A 119 4.46 12.39 -2.34
C SER A 119 4.46 11.54 -1.07
N THR A 120 4.07 12.18 0.03
CA THR A 120 3.83 11.54 1.33
C THR A 120 2.47 12.01 1.85
N ALA A 121 1.95 11.32 2.88
CA ALA A 121 0.68 11.69 3.49
C ALA A 121 0.72 12.97 4.32
N HIS A 122 1.90 13.57 4.58
CA HIS A 122 2.01 14.80 5.37
C HIS A 122 2.90 15.89 4.70
N PRO A 123 2.41 17.13 4.57
CA PRO A 123 3.13 18.29 4.02
C PRO A 123 4.59 18.45 4.49
N LEU A 124 4.85 18.33 5.79
CA LEU A 124 6.21 18.45 6.37
C LEU A 124 7.15 17.32 5.93
N SER A 125 6.64 16.09 5.80
CA SER A 125 7.45 14.95 5.35
C SER A 125 7.75 15.05 3.86
N THR A 126 6.75 15.40 3.03
CA THR A 126 6.97 15.62 1.60
C THR A 126 8.02 16.70 1.36
N ARG A 127 7.98 17.80 2.12
CA ARG A 127 8.98 18.88 2.00
C ARG A 127 10.38 18.40 2.37
N ALA A 128 10.55 17.76 3.52
CA ALA A 128 11.86 17.29 3.96
C ALA A 128 12.48 16.26 2.98
N ALA A 129 11.66 15.33 2.48
CA ALA A 129 12.10 14.37 1.47
C ALA A 129 12.43 15.06 0.13
N CYS A 130 11.65 16.06 -0.29
CA CYS A 130 11.91 16.83 -1.49
C CYS A 130 13.23 17.60 -1.38
N GLU A 131 13.54 18.19 -0.23
CA GLU A 131 14.81 18.89 0.01
C GLU A 131 16.00 17.94 -0.12
N VAL A 132 15.89 16.70 0.36
CA VAL A 132 16.92 15.67 0.15
C VAL A 132 17.13 15.37 -1.34
N LEU A 133 16.04 15.22 -2.12
CA LEU A 133 16.12 15.01 -3.56
C LEU A 133 16.71 16.22 -4.30
N ALA A 134 16.32 17.44 -3.90
CA ALA A 134 16.81 18.70 -4.46
C ALA A 134 18.33 18.86 -4.25
N ASP A 135 18.83 18.40 -3.10
CA ASP A 135 20.24 18.40 -2.78
C ASP A 135 21.02 17.28 -3.47
N GLY A 136 20.35 16.44 -4.26
CA GLY A 136 20.90 15.33 -5.06
C GLY A 136 20.98 14.01 -4.31
N GLY A 137 20.12 13.78 -3.31
CA GLY A 137 19.93 12.47 -2.70
C GLY A 137 19.09 11.55 -3.61
N THR A 138 19.19 10.25 -3.34
CA THR A 138 18.43 9.20 -4.05
C THR A 138 17.03 9.02 -3.49
N ALA A 139 16.22 8.21 -4.16
CA ALA A 139 14.92 7.77 -3.64
C ALA A 139 15.06 7.07 -2.28
N ALA A 140 16.12 6.26 -2.08
CA ALA A 140 16.39 5.59 -0.81
C ALA A 140 16.77 6.57 0.31
N ASP A 141 17.57 7.60 0.02
CA ASP A 141 17.89 8.66 0.98
C ASP A 141 16.62 9.42 1.42
N ALA A 142 15.79 9.82 0.45
CA ALA A 142 14.55 10.53 0.71
C ALA A 142 13.53 9.70 1.50
N LEU A 143 13.49 8.37 1.34
CA LEU A 143 12.64 7.48 2.14
C LEU A 143 12.99 7.50 3.63
N VAL A 144 14.28 7.49 3.98
CA VAL A 144 14.73 7.52 5.39
C VAL A 144 14.23 8.80 6.07
N THR A 145 14.46 9.95 5.43
CA THR A 145 13.99 11.24 5.92
C THR A 145 12.47 11.30 5.99
N ALA A 146 11.77 10.85 4.93
CA ALA A 146 10.31 10.85 4.89
C ALA A 146 9.72 10.05 6.06
N GLN A 147 10.19 8.82 6.28
CA GLN A 147 9.71 7.96 7.35
C GLN A 147 10.01 8.52 8.75
N ALA A 148 11.21 9.08 8.96
CA ALA A 148 11.57 9.68 10.25
C ALA A 148 10.66 10.88 10.58
N VAL A 149 10.32 11.71 9.59
CA VAL A 149 9.37 12.82 9.79
C VAL A 149 7.95 12.30 10.00
N LEU A 150 7.48 11.32 9.21
CA LEU A 150 6.13 10.74 9.38
C LEU A 150 5.94 10.10 10.76
N GLY A 151 6.98 9.47 11.32
CA GLY A 151 6.92 8.94 12.69
C GLY A 151 6.66 9.99 13.78
N LEU A 152 6.87 11.27 13.47
CA LEU A 152 6.60 12.40 14.36
C LEU A 152 5.26 13.09 14.04
N VAL A 153 5.00 13.38 12.76
CA VAL A 153 3.86 14.23 12.34
C VAL A 153 2.60 13.43 11.99
N GLU A 154 2.75 12.13 11.77
CA GLU A 154 1.67 11.18 11.51
C GLU A 154 1.82 9.90 12.40
N PRO A 155 2.05 10.04 13.72
CA PRO A 155 2.37 8.92 14.61
C PRO A 155 1.20 7.94 14.79
N GLN A 156 -0.02 8.38 14.48
CA GLN A 156 -1.20 7.52 14.45
C GLN A 156 -1.14 6.47 13.34
N SER A 157 -0.40 6.72 12.25
CA SER A 157 -0.40 5.85 11.07
C SER A 157 0.87 5.04 10.93
N SER A 158 2.05 5.62 11.22
CA SER A 158 3.34 4.92 11.11
C SER A 158 4.38 5.49 12.07
N GLY A 159 5.47 4.74 12.29
CA GLY A 159 6.58 5.17 13.12
C GLY A 159 7.63 4.08 13.32
N LEU A 160 8.68 4.39 14.09
CA LEU A 160 9.82 3.47 14.30
C LEU A 160 9.41 2.15 14.98
N GLY A 161 8.33 2.17 15.77
CA GLY A 161 7.77 0.99 16.41
C GLY A 161 6.88 0.13 15.51
N GLY A 162 6.90 0.35 14.19
CA GLY A 162 6.13 -0.40 13.21
C GLY A 162 6.97 -1.10 12.13
N GLY A 163 6.36 -1.35 10.99
CA GLY A 163 6.94 -2.08 9.87
C GLY A 163 6.38 -1.62 8.53
N GLY A 164 6.83 -2.26 7.45
CA GLY A 164 6.41 -1.86 6.11
C GLY A 164 6.96 -2.73 4.98
N PHE A 165 6.57 -2.37 3.77
CA PHE A 165 7.04 -2.98 2.53
C PHE A 165 7.49 -1.91 1.54
N LEU A 166 8.66 -2.11 0.97
CA LEU A 166 9.22 -1.27 -0.08
C LEU A 166 9.31 -2.05 -1.39
N VAL A 167 8.80 -1.47 -2.47
CA VAL A 167 9.14 -1.85 -3.84
C VAL A 167 10.05 -0.76 -4.41
N HIS A 168 11.29 -1.12 -4.70
CA HIS A 168 12.32 -0.22 -5.18
C HIS A 168 12.70 -0.57 -6.63
N TYR A 169 12.93 0.44 -7.46
CA TYR A 169 13.45 0.30 -8.80
C TYR A 169 14.78 1.03 -8.90
N ASP A 170 15.82 0.29 -9.23
CA ASP A 170 17.15 0.80 -9.56
C ASP A 170 17.22 1.02 -11.08
N ALA A 171 17.30 2.28 -11.48
CA ALA A 171 17.25 2.67 -12.89
C ALA A 171 18.53 2.32 -13.65
N ASP A 172 19.68 2.37 -12.97
CA ASP A 172 20.98 2.03 -13.56
C ASP A 172 21.07 0.53 -13.87
N LEU A 173 20.51 -0.31 -12.99
CA LEU A 173 20.48 -1.77 -13.14
C LEU A 173 19.26 -2.27 -13.92
N GLY A 174 18.19 -1.48 -14.04
CA GLY A 174 16.91 -1.89 -14.60
C GLY A 174 16.21 -2.96 -13.75
N GLN A 175 16.46 -2.97 -12.45
CA GLN A 175 16.03 -4.03 -11.53
C GLN A 175 14.98 -3.53 -10.55
N VAL A 176 13.99 -4.39 -10.29
CA VAL A 176 12.98 -4.17 -9.26
C VAL A 176 13.27 -5.12 -8.12
N GLU A 177 13.42 -4.59 -6.93
CA GLU A 177 13.68 -5.31 -5.70
C GLU A 177 12.61 -4.96 -4.67
N THR A 178 12.33 -5.88 -3.74
CA THR A 178 11.38 -5.61 -2.66
C THR A 178 12.01 -5.91 -1.31
N TYR A 179 11.72 -5.05 -0.34
CA TYR A 179 12.20 -5.18 1.03
C TYR A 179 11.01 -5.41 1.97
N ASP A 180 11.07 -6.51 2.72
CA ASP A 180 10.10 -6.94 3.72
C ASP A 180 10.61 -6.57 5.12
N GLY A 181 10.10 -5.44 5.63
CA GLY A 181 10.29 -4.95 6.99
C GLY A 181 9.06 -5.19 7.85
N ARG A 182 8.25 -6.21 7.53
CA ARG A 182 7.08 -6.58 8.31
C ARG A 182 7.49 -7.15 9.66
N GLU A 183 6.74 -6.80 10.68
CA GLU A 183 6.95 -7.23 12.04
C GLU A 183 6.84 -8.75 12.17
N THR A 184 7.60 -9.33 13.09
CA THR A 184 7.52 -10.76 13.40
C THR A 184 6.89 -10.98 14.76
N ALA A 185 6.12 -12.06 14.89
CA ALA A 185 5.69 -12.59 16.17
C ALA A 185 6.92 -12.95 17.03
N PRO A 186 6.99 -12.54 18.32
CA PRO A 186 8.03 -12.98 19.24
C PRO A 186 8.14 -14.51 19.31
N ALA A 187 9.29 -15.03 19.75
CA ALA A 187 9.52 -16.48 19.86
C ALA A 187 8.49 -17.17 20.79
N ALA A 188 7.97 -16.45 21.79
CA ALA A 188 6.94 -16.94 22.71
C ALA A 188 5.51 -16.92 22.13
N ALA A 189 5.27 -16.24 21.01
CA ALA A 189 3.95 -16.09 20.41
C ALA A 189 3.52 -17.34 19.63
N THR A 190 2.82 -18.23 20.33
CA THR A 190 2.25 -19.48 19.77
C THR A 190 0.77 -19.30 19.41
N GLY A 191 0.10 -20.35 18.90
CA GLY A 191 -1.24 -20.24 18.30
C GLY A 191 -2.29 -19.54 19.17
N ASP A 192 -2.23 -19.72 20.48
CA ASP A 192 -3.21 -19.14 21.42
C ASP A 192 -2.77 -17.76 21.97
N TYR A 193 -1.68 -17.20 21.45
CA TYR A 193 -1.05 -16.03 22.02
C TYR A 193 -1.99 -14.83 22.06
N LEU A 194 -2.76 -14.56 21.00
CA LEU A 194 -3.64 -13.39 20.95
C LEU A 194 -4.98 -13.58 21.67
N ARG A 195 -5.34 -14.82 22.02
CA ARG A 195 -6.64 -15.14 22.63
C ARG A 195 -6.56 -15.39 24.14
N HIS A 196 -5.38 -15.70 24.67
CA HIS A 196 -5.17 -15.98 26.09
C HIS A 196 -4.12 -15.07 26.73
N ILE A 197 -4.29 -14.77 28.02
CA ILE A 197 -3.30 -14.09 28.85
C ILE A 197 -2.01 -14.91 28.94
N SER A 198 -2.13 -16.21 29.23
CA SER A 198 -1.01 -17.15 29.22
C SER A 198 -1.50 -18.59 28.96
N PRO A 199 -0.61 -19.58 28.82
CA PRO A 199 -1.02 -20.98 28.79
C PRO A 199 -1.76 -21.43 30.07
N GLU A 200 -1.46 -20.81 31.21
CA GLU A 200 -2.07 -21.09 32.52
C GLU A 200 -3.36 -20.31 32.77
N ASP A 201 -3.47 -19.11 32.19
CA ASP A 201 -4.66 -18.27 32.25
C ASP A 201 -5.25 -18.06 30.84
N THR A 202 -6.30 -18.85 30.56
CA THR A 202 -7.03 -18.80 29.29
C THR A 202 -8.03 -17.65 29.20
N GLY A 203 -7.99 -16.69 30.12
CA GLY A 203 -8.75 -15.45 30.02
C GLY A 203 -8.31 -14.62 28.81
N ALA A 204 -9.23 -13.84 28.24
CA ALA A 204 -8.91 -12.93 27.14
C ALA A 204 -7.92 -11.84 27.59
N PRO A 205 -6.95 -11.44 26.73
CA PRO A 205 -6.06 -10.33 27.03
C PRO A 205 -6.83 -9.06 27.40
N GLN A 206 -6.27 -8.29 28.32
CA GLN A 206 -6.86 -7.07 28.83
C GLN A 206 -6.11 -5.83 28.29
N PRO A 207 -6.83 -4.73 28.00
CA PRO A 207 -8.29 -4.66 27.95
C PRO A 207 -8.87 -5.43 26.75
N ASP A 208 -8.04 -5.67 25.72
CA ASP A 208 -8.25 -6.59 24.62
C ASP A 208 -6.89 -6.94 23.98
N ALA A 209 -6.89 -7.77 22.93
CA ALA A 209 -5.67 -8.14 22.23
C ALA A 209 -4.88 -6.93 21.69
N ARG A 210 -5.55 -6.00 20.98
CA ARG A 210 -4.92 -4.82 20.35
C ARG A 210 -4.20 -3.95 21.37
N ARG A 211 -4.88 -3.63 22.48
CA ARG A 211 -4.40 -2.70 23.50
C ARG A 211 -3.46 -3.35 24.52
N SER A 212 -3.26 -4.66 24.44
CA SER A 212 -2.29 -5.40 25.26
C SER A 212 -0.89 -5.38 24.66
N GLY A 213 0.14 -5.71 25.44
CA GLY A 213 1.49 -5.92 24.91
C GLY A 213 1.60 -7.14 23.98
N ARG A 214 0.57 -7.99 23.92
CA ARG A 214 0.56 -9.21 23.10
C ARG A 214 0.29 -8.96 21.63
N SER A 215 -0.22 -7.80 21.25
CA SER A 215 -0.38 -7.42 19.85
C SER A 215 0.92 -6.91 19.22
N ILE A 216 1.92 -6.56 20.05
CA ILE A 216 3.12 -5.86 19.60
C ILE A 216 4.07 -6.86 18.93
N GLY A 217 4.23 -6.71 17.61
CA GLY A 217 5.24 -7.43 16.83
C GLY A 217 6.60 -6.75 16.93
N VAL A 218 7.66 -7.49 16.63
CA VAL A 218 9.03 -6.95 16.62
C VAL A 218 9.14 -5.89 15.50
N PRO A 219 9.41 -4.61 15.79
CA PRO A 219 9.39 -3.54 14.79
C PRO A 219 10.44 -3.72 13.70
N GLY A 220 10.06 -3.50 12.44
CA GLY A 220 10.89 -3.83 11.29
C GLY A 220 11.31 -2.68 10.38
N ILE A 221 10.66 -1.53 10.49
CA ILE A 221 10.83 -0.43 9.52
C ILE A 221 12.27 0.09 9.45
N LEU A 222 12.97 0.19 10.59
CA LEU A 222 14.35 0.70 10.62
C LEU A 222 15.33 -0.27 9.95
N ARG A 223 15.18 -1.59 10.11
CA ARG A 223 16.01 -2.56 9.36
C ARG A 223 15.74 -2.50 7.86
N LEU A 224 14.49 -2.29 7.45
CA LEU A 224 14.16 -2.13 6.03
C LEU A 224 14.87 -0.90 5.46
N LEU A 225 14.76 0.24 6.14
CA LEU A 225 15.37 1.50 5.70
C LEU A 225 16.91 1.42 5.69
N ASP A 226 17.51 0.83 6.72
CA ASP A 226 18.97 0.58 6.81
C ASP A 226 19.46 -0.27 5.64
N SER A 227 18.71 -1.32 5.27
CA SER A 227 19.07 -2.19 4.15
C SER A 227 18.92 -1.48 2.80
N ALA A 228 17.79 -0.80 2.57
CA ALA A 228 17.56 -0.08 1.32
C ALA A 228 18.53 1.10 1.14
N HIS A 229 18.86 1.82 2.22
CA HIS A 229 19.87 2.87 2.21
C HIS A 229 21.28 2.32 1.97
N ALA A 230 21.63 1.17 2.57
CA ALA A 230 22.93 0.55 2.32
C ALA A 230 23.10 0.10 0.86
N ASP A 231 22.01 -0.34 0.22
CA ASP A 231 22.03 -0.83 -1.16
C ASP A 231 21.98 0.33 -2.19
N HIS A 232 21.17 1.36 -1.94
CA HIS A 232 20.83 2.39 -2.93
C HIS A 232 21.04 3.85 -2.47
N GLY A 233 21.40 4.09 -1.21
CA GLY A 233 21.61 5.43 -0.67
C GLY A 233 22.96 6.03 -1.05
N GLU A 234 23.00 7.34 -1.23
CA GLU A 234 24.24 8.09 -1.53
C GLU A 234 24.60 9.11 -0.45
N ARG A 235 23.64 9.49 0.40
CA ARG A 235 23.87 10.45 1.50
C ARG A 235 24.34 9.73 2.75
N GLU A 236 25.04 10.46 3.61
CA GLU A 236 25.43 9.92 4.91
C GLU A 236 24.18 9.67 5.75
N TRP A 237 23.99 8.43 6.21
CA TRP A 237 22.82 7.97 6.99
C TRP A 237 22.44 8.95 8.10
N ARG A 238 23.44 9.47 8.81
CA ARG A 238 23.27 10.40 9.92
C ARG A 238 22.49 11.65 9.53
N ASP A 239 22.82 12.25 8.38
CA ASP A 239 22.31 13.56 7.99
C ASP A 239 20.83 13.48 7.57
N LEU A 240 20.34 12.28 7.22
CA LEU A 240 18.95 12.04 6.81
C LEU A 240 17.93 12.18 7.95
N PHE A 241 18.38 12.18 9.20
CA PHE A 241 17.53 12.32 10.39
C PHE A 241 17.41 13.76 10.88
N ASP A 242 18.31 14.66 10.45
CA ASP A 242 18.34 16.06 10.91
C ASP A 242 16.98 16.77 10.81
N PRO A 243 16.20 16.63 9.70
CA PRO A 243 14.89 17.27 9.61
C PRO A 243 13.91 16.80 10.70
N ALA A 244 13.89 15.50 11.00
CA ALA A 244 13.00 14.93 12.00
C ALA A 244 13.46 15.27 13.43
N VAL A 245 14.77 15.29 13.69
CA VAL A 245 15.35 15.72 14.97
C VAL A 245 15.00 17.19 15.24
N LEU A 246 15.20 18.08 14.27
CA LEU A 246 14.85 19.50 14.39
C LEU A 246 13.36 19.70 14.62
N LEU A 247 12.49 19.02 13.86
CA LEU A 247 11.04 19.10 14.07
C LEU A 247 10.61 18.55 15.43
N ALA A 248 11.30 17.54 15.97
CA ALA A 248 11.01 16.99 17.29
C ALA A 248 11.44 17.94 18.42
N ASP A 249 12.61 18.57 18.31
CA ASP A 249 13.13 19.52 19.32
C ASP A 249 12.43 20.88 19.25
N ASP A 250 12.38 21.48 18.06
CA ASP A 250 11.72 22.76 17.88
C ASP A 250 10.23 22.54 18.09
N GLY A 251 9.62 21.56 17.45
CA GLY A 251 8.20 21.25 17.51
C GLY A 251 7.43 21.66 16.26
N PHE A 252 6.32 20.97 16.01
CA PHE A 252 5.44 21.16 14.86
C PHE A 252 4.00 21.41 15.32
N GLU A 253 3.16 21.96 14.44
CA GLU A 253 1.74 22.15 14.74
C GLU A 253 0.96 20.86 14.50
N ILE A 254 0.13 20.45 15.46
CA ILE A 254 -0.80 19.34 15.30
C ILE A 254 -1.76 19.66 14.15
N SER A 255 -1.80 18.79 13.14
CA SER A 255 -2.71 18.94 12.01
C SER A 255 -4.17 18.68 12.40
N PRO A 256 -5.16 19.15 11.61
CA PRO A 256 -6.56 18.80 11.85
C PRO A 256 -6.80 17.28 11.92
N ARG A 257 -6.15 16.50 11.05
CA ARG A 257 -6.28 15.04 11.03
C ARG A 257 -5.68 14.39 12.27
N LEU A 258 -4.49 14.80 12.69
CA LEU A 258 -3.90 14.28 13.92
C LEU A 258 -4.76 14.65 15.13
N ALA A 259 -5.28 15.87 15.21
CA ALA A 259 -6.17 16.29 16.29
C ALA A 259 -7.46 15.45 16.37
N GLU A 260 -8.10 15.17 15.23
CA GLU A 260 -9.27 14.30 15.19
C GLU A 260 -8.92 12.87 15.64
N SER A 261 -7.76 12.36 15.24
CA SER A 261 -7.28 11.04 15.66
C SER A 261 -7.01 10.99 17.18
N ILE A 262 -6.35 12.00 17.73
CA ILE A 262 -6.11 12.14 19.17
C ILE A 262 -7.45 12.20 19.92
N ALA A 263 -8.39 13.01 19.45
CA ALA A 263 -9.70 13.14 20.08
C ALA A 263 -10.49 11.83 20.08
N ALA A 264 -10.47 11.09 18.96
CA ALA A 264 -11.12 9.79 18.84
C ALA A 264 -10.47 8.70 19.71
N SER A 265 -9.19 8.86 20.02
CA SER A 265 -8.38 7.87 20.77
C SER A 265 -8.06 8.30 22.21
N ALA A 266 -8.66 9.40 22.70
CA ALA A 266 -8.23 10.04 23.95
C ALA A 266 -8.27 9.10 25.16
N GLU A 267 -9.31 8.26 25.27
CA GLU A 267 -9.42 7.29 26.35
C GLU A 267 -8.30 6.24 26.28
N ASP A 268 -7.97 5.76 25.08
CA ASP A 268 -6.93 4.74 24.86
C ASP A 268 -5.53 5.30 25.10
N LEU A 269 -5.27 6.52 24.62
CA LEU A 269 -4.03 7.25 24.88
C LEU A 269 -3.84 7.53 26.38
N ALA A 270 -4.91 7.74 27.14
CA ALA A 270 -4.83 7.95 28.59
C ALA A 270 -4.37 6.72 29.39
N ARG A 271 -4.38 5.52 28.79
CA ARG A 271 -3.96 4.27 29.46
C ARG A 271 -2.44 4.15 29.59
N ASP A 272 -1.69 4.85 28.73
CA ASP A 272 -0.22 4.89 28.77
C ASP A 272 0.25 6.27 29.23
N PRO A 273 1.03 6.39 30.33
CA PRO A 273 1.44 7.69 30.86
C PRO A 273 2.24 8.56 29.89
N ASP A 274 3.08 7.95 29.07
CA ASP A 274 3.91 8.67 28.10
C ASP A 274 3.06 9.19 26.94
N ALA A 275 2.17 8.34 26.41
CA ALA A 275 1.19 8.76 25.40
C ALA A 275 0.25 9.85 25.94
N ALA A 276 -0.27 9.70 27.17
CA ALA A 276 -1.13 10.68 27.82
C ALA A 276 -0.42 12.04 27.96
N GLY A 277 0.80 12.04 28.49
CA GLY A 277 1.59 13.28 28.65
C GLY A 277 1.94 13.95 27.32
N TYR A 278 2.07 13.17 26.26
CA TYR A 278 2.40 13.69 24.93
C TYR A 278 1.18 14.20 24.16
N PHE A 279 0.05 13.49 24.16
CA PHE A 279 -1.11 13.82 23.32
C PHE A 279 -2.26 14.53 24.06
N LEU A 280 -2.29 14.51 25.40
CA LEU A 280 -3.38 15.07 26.19
C LEU A 280 -2.90 16.23 27.08
N ASP A 281 -3.82 17.14 27.38
CA ASP A 281 -3.68 18.18 28.39
C ASP A 281 -4.56 17.80 29.59
N GLY A 282 -4.01 17.00 30.50
CA GLY A 282 -4.82 16.27 31.49
C GLY A 282 -5.61 15.16 30.79
N ASP A 283 -6.93 15.18 30.91
CA ASP A 283 -7.81 14.22 30.21
C ASP A 283 -8.31 14.75 28.85
N ALA A 284 -7.97 16.00 28.49
CA ALA A 284 -8.47 16.63 27.27
C ALA A 284 -7.52 16.38 26.09
N PRO A 285 -8.01 15.99 24.89
CA PRO A 285 -7.18 15.84 23.70
C PRO A 285 -6.62 17.20 23.24
N LYS A 286 -5.33 17.24 22.87
CA LYS A 286 -4.71 18.45 22.32
C LYS A 286 -5.33 18.81 20.95
N PRO A 287 -5.80 20.05 20.75
CA PRO A 287 -6.46 20.45 19.51
C PRO A 287 -5.46 20.76 18.38
N ALA A 288 -5.97 20.84 17.15
CA ALA A 288 -5.20 21.30 15.99
C ALA A 288 -4.57 22.68 16.22
N GLY A 289 -3.40 22.91 15.64
CA GLY A 289 -2.59 24.13 15.83
C GLY A 289 -1.81 24.16 17.14
N THR A 290 -1.99 23.18 18.04
CA THR A 290 -1.12 23.04 19.21
C THR A 290 0.29 22.72 18.77
N ARG A 291 1.28 23.44 19.31
CA ARG A 291 2.69 23.17 19.03
C ARG A 291 3.19 22.03 19.90
N LEU A 292 3.63 20.94 19.27
CA LEU A 292 4.03 19.70 19.92
C LEU A 292 5.53 19.47 19.75
N THR A 293 6.24 19.28 20.86
CA THR A 293 7.68 18.95 20.92
C THR A 293 7.87 17.53 21.44
N ASN A 294 8.79 16.77 20.89
CA ASN A 294 9.11 15.40 21.29
C ASN A 294 10.62 15.18 21.52
N PRO A 295 11.20 15.73 22.60
CA PRO A 295 12.63 15.58 22.89
C PRO A 295 13.08 14.13 23.05
N ALA A 296 12.18 13.23 23.49
CA ALA A 296 12.46 11.80 23.58
C ALA A 296 12.68 11.21 22.17
N TYR A 297 11.83 11.55 21.21
CA TYR A 297 12.00 11.11 19.82
C TYR A 297 13.26 11.71 19.18
N ALA A 298 13.56 12.99 19.44
CA ALA A 298 14.80 13.62 18.98
C ALA A 298 16.05 12.87 19.46
N LYS A 299 16.06 12.45 20.73
CA LYS A 299 17.13 11.62 21.32
C LYS A 299 17.20 10.24 20.65
N THR A 300 16.07 9.57 20.45
CA THR A 300 16.00 8.27 19.75
C THR A 300 16.55 8.37 18.34
N LEU A 301 16.08 9.33 17.56
CA LEU A 301 16.56 9.58 16.19
C LEU A 301 18.05 9.93 16.17
N SER A 302 18.54 10.72 17.13
CA SER A 302 19.97 11.06 17.23
C SER A 302 20.85 9.83 17.51
N ALA A 303 20.37 8.89 18.34
CA ALA A 303 21.06 7.62 18.58
C ALA A 303 21.10 6.77 17.31
N VAL A 304 19.96 6.60 16.62
CA VAL A 304 19.88 5.87 15.35
C VAL A 304 20.73 6.52 14.25
N ALA A 305 20.77 7.85 14.18
CA ALA A 305 21.59 8.59 13.22
C ALA A 305 23.09 8.39 13.47
N THR A 306 23.51 8.27 14.75
CA THR A 306 24.93 8.19 15.13
C THR A 306 25.46 6.77 15.16
N GLU A 307 24.65 5.82 15.63
CA GLU A 307 25.03 4.43 15.87
C GLU A 307 24.46 3.45 14.83
N GLY A 308 23.70 3.98 13.86
CA GLY A 308 23.00 3.20 12.84
C GLY A 308 21.73 2.54 13.38
N ALA A 309 21.02 1.78 12.53
CA ALA A 309 19.82 1.07 12.96
C ALA A 309 20.05 0.09 14.11
N ALA A 310 21.28 -0.42 14.29
CA ALA A 310 21.64 -1.33 15.37
C ALA A 310 21.36 -0.79 16.78
N ALA A 311 21.38 0.54 16.98
CA ALA A 311 21.01 1.17 18.26
C ALA A 311 19.54 0.95 18.65
N PHE A 312 18.65 0.69 17.69
CA PHE A 312 17.25 0.37 17.95
C PHE A 312 17.04 -1.09 18.39
N TYR A 313 17.84 -2.00 17.83
CA TYR A 313 17.69 -3.45 18.01
C TYR A 313 18.55 -4.03 19.13
N THR A 314 19.48 -3.23 19.67
CA THR A 314 20.35 -3.60 20.79
C THR A 314 20.59 -2.40 21.71
N GLY A 315 20.89 -2.65 22.99
CA GLY A 315 21.18 -1.58 23.95
C GLY A 315 19.94 -0.88 24.48
N ALA A 316 20.08 0.41 24.84
CA ALA A 316 19.10 1.11 25.66
C ALA A 316 17.70 1.26 25.03
N ILE A 317 17.61 1.48 23.71
CA ILE A 317 16.30 1.58 23.03
C ILE A 317 15.63 0.20 23.01
N ALA A 318 16.38 -0.87 22.74
CA ALA A 318 15.85 -2.23 22.76
C ALA A 318 15.37 -2.65 24.16
N GLU A 319 16.15 -2.30 25.20
CA GLU A 319 15.76 -2.50 26.60
C GLU A 319 14.45 -1.75 26.92
N ALA A 320 14.34 -0.48 26.52
CA ALA A 320 13.12 0.30 26.74
C ALA A 320 11.90 -0.29 26.02
N ILE A 321 12.05 -0.77 24.78
CA ILE A 321 10.97 -1.44 24.04
C ILE A 321 10.50 -2.69 24.80
N VAL A 322 11.42 -3.56 25.20
CA VAL A 322 11.07 -4.80 25.92
C VAL A 322 10.41 -4.51 27.27
N ASP A 323 10.94 -3.53 28.01
CA ASP A 323 10.37 -3.10 29.28
C ASP A 323 8.94 -2.58 29.09
N GLN A 324 8.70 -1.75 28.06
CA GLN A 324 7.37 -1.23 27.77
C GLN A 324 6.39 -2.35 27.36
N VAL A 325 6.79 -3.23 26.43
CA VAL A 325 5.97 -4.36 25.96
C VAL A 325 5.59 -5.31 27.09
N SER A 326 6.53 -5.57 28.01
CA SER A 326 6.36 -6.50 29.13
C SER A 326 5.79 -5.85 30.39
N THR A 327 5.43 -4.57 30.34
CA THR A 327 4.98 -3.84 31.51
C THR A 327 3.69 -4.43 32.09
N GLU A 328 3.74 -4.79 33.39
CA GLU A 328 2.60 -5.22 34.18
C GLU A 328 1.85 -4.00 34.73
N ARG A 329 1.01 -3.37 33.89
CA ARG A 329 0.07 -2.31 34.29
C ARG A 329 -1.30 -2.90 34.62
N GLU A 330 -2.01 -2.30 35.57
CA GLU A 330 -3.37 -2.73 35.91
C GLU A 330 -4.26 -2.68 34.66
N GLY A 331 -4.93 -3.79 34.35
CA GLY A 331 -5.82 -3.89 33.19
C GLY A 331 -5.11 -4.02 31.83
N ILE A 332 -3.78 -4.17 31.79
CA ILE A 332 -3.02 -4.38 30.54
C ILE A 332 -2.28 -5.71 30.64
N THR A 333 -2.58 -6.63 29.72
CA THR A 333 -1.84 -7.90 29.63
C THR A 333 -0.45 -7.67 28.99
N PRO A 334 0.64 -8.13 29.61
CA PRO A 334 1.98 -7.94 29.08
C PRO A 334 2.24 -8.81 27.84
N GLY A 335 3.08 -8.29 26.95
CA GLY A 335 3.68 -9.01 25.85
C GLY A 335 4.84 -9.89 26.32
N ALA A 336 5.39 -10.67 25.39
CA ALA A 336 6.44 -11.65 25.64
C ALA A 336 7.63 -11.47 24.68
N MET A 337 7.78 -10.26 24.14
CA MET A 337 8.94 -9.89 23.35
C MET A 337 10.18 -9.85 24.26
N THR A 338 11.29 -10.35 23.74
CA THR A 338 12.58 -10.38 24.42
C THR A 338 13.63 -9.57 23.66
N LEU A 339 14.76 -9.29 24.32
CA LEU A 339 15.91 -8.67 23.65
C LEU A 339 16.45 -9.55 22.52
N ASP A 340 16.36 -10.88 22.64
CA ASP A 340 16.79 -11.81 21.60
C ASP A 340 15.87 -11.71 20.37
N ASP A 341 14.57 -11.45 20.55
CA ASP A 341 13.64 -11.21 19.44
C ASP A 341 14.01 -9.95 18.65
N LEU A 342 14.33 -8.84 19.34
CA LEU A 342 14.78 -7.60 18.71
C LEU A 342 16.15 -7.77 18.04
N ALA A 343 17.14 -8.32 18.77
CA ALA A 343 18.49 -8.49 18.26
C ALA A 343 18.55 -9.44 17.05
N GLY A 344 17.64 -10.41 16.99
CA GLY A 344 17.51 -11.38 15.91
C GLY A 344 16.66 -10.93 14.72
N TYR A 345 16.05 -9.74 14.76
CA TYR A 345 15.21 -9.26 13.67
C TYR A 345 16.03 -8.87 12.43
N GLU A 346 15.57 -9.35 11.27
CA GLU A 346 16.12 -9.02 9.96
C GLU A 346 14.99 -8.61 8.99
N ALA A 347 15.22 -7.54 8.23
CA ALA A 347 14.45 -7.26 7.03
C ALA A 347 14.88 -8.23 5.92
N VAL A 348 13.95 -8.61 5.03
CA VAL A 348 14.19 -9.63 4.01
C VAL A 348 13.99 -9.06 2.61
N THR A 349 14.99 -9.16 1.76
CA THR A 349 14.83 -8.88 0.32
C THR A 349 14.09 -10.02 -0.36
N ARG A 350 13.14 -9.70 -1.24
CA ARG A 350 12.32 -10.67 -1.98
C ARG A 350 12.23 -10.28 -3.44
N ASP A 351 12.13 -11.29 -4.30
CA ASP A 351 11.77 -11.08 -5.70
C ASP A 351 10.36 -10.49 -5.77
N PRO A 352 10.13 -9.44 -6.59
CA PRO A 352 8.81 -8.83 -6.75
C PRO A 352 7.83 -9.79 -7.42
N VAL A 353 6.55 -9.55 -7.18
CA VAL A 353 5.48 -10.16 -7.97
C VAL A 353 5.17 -9.23 -9.14
N CYS A 354 5.45 -9.68 -10.37
CA CYS A 354 5.19 -8.89 -11.58
C CYS A 354 4.24 -9.63 -12.53
N SER A 355 3.23 -8.93 -13.05
CA SER A 355 2.22 -9.47 -13.98
C SER A 355 2.02 -8.51 -15.16
N PRO A 356 1.73 -9.01 -16.37
CA PRO A 356 1.34 -8.15 -17.48
C PRO A 356 -0.07 -7.59 -17.23
N TYR A 357 -0.27 -6.32 -17.59
CA TYR A 357 -1.58 -5.70 -17.71
C TYR A 357 -1.58 -4.79 -18.92
N ARG A 358 -2.41 -5.10 -19.93
CA ARG A 358 -2.35 -4.45 -21.24
C ARG A 358 -0.93 -4.53 -21.81
N ASP A 359 -0.33 -3.39 -22.15
CA ASP A 359 1.04 -3.19 -22.60
C ASP A 359 2.00 -2.74 -21.47
N HIS A 360 1.64 -3.02 -20.21
CA HIS A 360 2.44 -2.67 -19.03
C HIS A 360 2.84 -3.89 -18.21
N ALA A 361 3.97 -3.76 -17.49
CA ALA A 361 4.35 -4.66 -16.42
C ALA A 361 4.02 -4.00 -15.07
N VAL A 362 3.14 -4.63 -14.30
CA VAL A 362 2.76 -4.18 -12.95
C VAL A 362 3.50 -5.03 -11.94
N CYS A 363 4.35 -4.42 -11.12
CA CYS A 363 5.19 -5.07 -10.13
C CYS A 363 4.85 -4.59 -8.73
N GLY A 364 4.63 -5.52 -7.80
CA GLY A 364 4.30 -5.24 -6.41
C GLY A 364 5.01 -6.16 -5.41
N MET A 365 4.68 -5.95 -4.14
CA MET A 365 5.25 -6.71 -3.02
C MET A 365 4.85 -8.21 -3.07
N ALA A 366 5.81 -9.09 -2.80
CA ALA A 366 5.59 -10.52 -2.62
C ALA A 366 5.03 -10.87 -1.22
N PRO A 367 4.51 -12.10 -1.02
CA PRO A 367 4.13 -12.58 0.32
C PRO A 367 5.25 -12.37 1.37
N PRO A 368 4.94 -11.89 2.58
CA PRO A 368 3.65 -11.97 3.28
C PRO A 368 2.64 -10.88 2.93
N SER A 369 2.98 -9.87 2.12
CA SER A 369 1.94 -9.02 1.57
C SER A 369 1.10 -9.80 0.55
N SER A 370 -0.21 -9.63 0.65
CA SER A 370 -1.18 -10.04 -0.35
C SER A 370 -1.42 -9.00 -1.43
N GLY A 371 -1.01 -7.75 -1.18
CA GLY A 371 -1.30 -6.60 -2.02
C GLY A 371 -0.85 -6.78 -3.46
N GLY A 372 0.44 -7.06 -3.68
CA GLY A 372 0.99 -7.21 -5.03
C GLY A 372 0.36 -8.35 -5.83
N THR A 373 0.05 -9.47 -5.17
CA THR A 373 -0.61 -10.62 -5.83
C THR A 373 -2.07 -10.32 -6.14
N ALA A 374 -2.82 -9.73 -5.21
CA ALA A 374 -4.24 -9.43 -5.42
C ALA A 374 -4.43 -8.33 -6.48
N VAL A 375 -3.65 -7.25 -6.46
CA VAL A 375 -3.66 -6.22 -7.51
C VAL A 375 -3.35 -6.84 -8.87
N ALA A 376 -2.29 -7.64 -8.96
CA ALA A 376 -1.90 -8.31 -10.21
C ALA A 376 -2.98 -9.28 -10.73
N SER A 377 -3.60 -10.07 -9.84
CA SER A 377 -4.68 -10.99 -10.19
C SER A 377 -5.90 -10.24 -10.72
N THR A 378 -6.34 -9.19 -10.00
CA THR A 378 -7.50 -8.38 -10.39
C THR A 378 -7.28 -7.76 -11.76
N LEU A 379 -6.15 -7.08 -11.97
CA LEU A 379 -5.84 -6.46 -13.26
C LEU A 379 -5.74 -7.48 -14.39
N ALA A 380 -5.10 -8.64 -14.15
CA ALA A 380 -5.01 -9.66 -15.18
C ALA A 380 -6.36 -10.33 -15.52
N MET A 381 -7.32 -10.39 -14.59
CA MET A 381 -8.71 -10.77 -14.91
C MET A 381 -9.41 -9.68 -15.73
N LEU A 382 -9.23 -8.41 -15.37
CA LEU A 382 -9.79 -7.27 -16.09
C LEU A 382 -9.18 -7.09 -17.49
N ALA A 383 -8.00 -7.66 -17.73
CA ALA A 383 -7.36 -7.66 -19.04
C ALA A 383 -8.20 -8.37 -20.14
N GLU A 384 -9.13 -9.24 -19.74
CA GLU A 384 -10.07 -9.92 -20.64
C GLU A 384 -11.29 -9.05 -21.02
N SER A 385 -11.48 -7.91 -20.35
CA SER A 385 -12.57 -6.96 -20.56
C SER A 385 -12.08 -5.66 -21.23
N ASP A 386 -12.96 -4.99 -21.99
CA ASP A 386 -12.69 -3.67 -22.59
C ASP A 386 -13.14 -2.53 -21.66
N LEU A 387 -12.36 -2.26 -20.61
CA LEU A 387 -12.68 -1.20 -19.64
C LEU A 387 -12.64 0.21 -20.25
N ALA A 388 -11.91 0.40 -21.35
CA ALA A 388 -11.87 1.67 -22.07
C ALA A 388 -13.23 2.03 -22.71
N ALA A 389 -14.12 1.04 -22.90
CA ALA A 389 -15.49 1.27 -23.36
C ALA A 389 -16.41 1.88 -22.27
N TYR A 390 -15.97 1.90 -21.01
CA TYR A 390 -16.72 2.38 -19.86
C TYR A 390 -15.97 3.51 -19.13
N PRO A 391 -15.63 4.62 -19.82
CA PRO A 391 -14.91 5.72 -19.19
C PRO A 391 -15.79 6.41 -18.14
N PRO A 392 -15.18 7.07 -17.14
CA PRO A 392 -15.92 7.87 -16.18
C PRO A 392 -16.59 9.08 -16.86
N THR A 393 -17.71 9.52 -16.30
CA THR A 393 -18.42 10.73 -16.71
C THR A 393 -18.03 11.91 -15.82
N ASP A 394 -18.33 13.13 -16.28
CA ASP A 394 -18.14 14.37 -15.51
C ASP A 394 -16.71 14.56 -14.95
N VAL A 395 -15.70 14.13 -15.72
CA VAL A 395 -14.29 14.24 -15.33
C VAL A 395 -13.90 15.70 -15.11
N GLY A 396 -13.60 16.03 -13.86
CA GLY A 396 -13.09 17.33 -13.43
C GLY A 396 -11.78 17.20 -12.63
N PRO A 397 -11.36 18.27 -11.92
CA PRO A 397 -10.17 18.23 -11.06
C PRO A 397 -10.23 17.17 -9.96
N ASP A 398 -11.45 16.82 -9.52
CA ASP A 398 -11.70 15.85 -8.44
C ASP A 398 -11.88 14.42 -8.97
N GLY A 399 -11.59 14.17 -10.24
CA GLY A 399 -11.89 12.91 -10.93
C GLY A 399 -13.27 12.90 -11.58
N GLY A 400 -13.70 11.73 -12.05
CA GLY A 400 -15.00 11.54 -12.68
C GLY A 400 -15.81 10.43 -12.00
N LEU A 401 -17.13 10.44 -12.20
CA LEU A 401 -17.99 9.37 -11.72
C LEU A 401 -17.74 8.10 -12.55
N PRO A 402 -17.40 6.96 -11.93
CA PRO A 402 -17.12 5.75 -12.66
C PRO A 402 -18.41 5.19 -13.30
N ALA A 403 -18.27 4.61 -14.49
CA ALA A 403 -19.38 3.92 -15.15
C ALA A 403 -19.82 2.69 -14.33
N PRO A 404 -21.13 2.44 -14.17
CA PRO A 404 -21.63 1.31 -13.35
C PRO A 404 -21.10 -0.05 -13.81
N GLU A 405 -20.98 -0.27 -15.11
CA GLU A 405 -20.41 -1.46 -15.72
C GLU A 405 -18.95 -1.68 -15.28
N ALA A 406 -18.15 -0.61 -15.26
CA ALA A 406 -16.77 -0.69 -14.81
C ALA A 406 -16.67 -1.02 -13.32
N VAL A 407 -17.48 -0.38 -12.49
CA VAL A 407 -17.51 -0.65 -11.04
C VAL A 407 -17.87 -2.12 -10.79
N HIS A 408 -18.85 -2.65 -11.51
CA HIS A 408 -19.22 -4.06 -11.42
C HIS A 408 -18.06 -4.98 -11.82
N LEU A 409 -17.46 -4.80 -13.01
CA LEU A 409 -16.36 -5.66 -13.46
C LEU A 409 -15.17 -5.65 -12.50
N VAL A 410 -14.77 -4.47 -12.02
CA VAL A 410 -13.67 -4.33 -11.04
C VAL A 410 -14.02 -5.04 -9.73
N THR A 411 -15.22 -4.80 -9.20
CA THR A 411 -15.69 -5.40 -7.95
C THR A 411 -15.76 -6.94 -8.03
N GLU A 412 -16.28 -7.48 -9.13
CA GLU A 412 -16.34 -8.94 -9.34
C GLU A 412 -14.96 -9.58 -9.43
N ALA A 413 -14.02 -8.92 -10.13
CA ALA A 413 -12.63 -9.37 -10.20
C ALA A 413 -11.94 -9.30 -8.83
N GLU A 414 -12.21 -8.25 -8.05
CA GLU A 414 -11.67 -8.13 -6.69
C GLU A 414 -12.18 -9.24 -5.77
N ARG A 415 -13.49 -9.55 -5.77
CA ARG A 415 -14.05 -10.66 -4.97
C ARG A 415 -13.30 -11.97 -5.22
N LEU A 416 -13.07 -12.31 -6.49
CA LEU A 416 -12.30 -13.49 -6.87
C LEU A 416 -10.84 -13.47 -6.35
N ALA A 417 -10.18 -12.31 -6.41
CA ALA A 417 -8.81 -12.13 -5.93
C ALA A 417 -8.72 -12.16 -4.39
N TYR A 418 -9.67 -11.55 -3.68
CA TYR A 418 -9.75 -11.60 -2.21
C TYR A 418 -10.05 -13.01 -1.72
N ALA A 419 -10.95 -13.75 -2.38
CA ALA A 419 -11.22 -15.15 -2.04
C ALA A 419 -9.93 -16.00 -2.09
N ASP A 420 -9.11 -15.84 -3.14
CA ASP A 420 -7.82 -16.53 -3.24
C ASP A 420 -6.83 -16.06 -2.17
N ARG A 421 -6.75 -14.75 -1.93
CA ARG A 421 -5.91 -14.14 -0.90
C ARG A 421 -6.23 -14.67 0.50
N ASP A 422 -7.51 -14.84 0.80
CA ASP A 422 -7.99 -15.18 2.15
C ASP A 422 -7.69 -16.61 2.56
N VAL A 423 -7.36 -17.46 1.58
CA VAL A 423 -6.93 -18.84 1.79
C VAL A 423 -5.42 -19.00 1.58
N TYR A 424 -4.89 -18.50 0.45
CA TYR A 424 -3.60 -18.97 -0.06
C TYR A 424 -2.39 -18.11 0.32
N ILE A 425 -2.59 -16.90 0.85
CA ILE A 425 -1.49 -15.97 1.10
C ILE A 425 -1.20 -15.84 2.60
N ALA A 426 0.05 -16.13 2.97
CA ALA A 426 0.63 -15.93 4.31
C ALA A 426 2.15 -15.78 4.21
N ASP A 427 2.88 -15.75 5.33
CA ASP A 427 4.36 -15.81 5.32
C ASP A 427 4.85 -17.12 4.67
N PRO A 428 5.53 -17.05 3.50
CA PRO A 428 5.90 -18.22 2.73
C PRO A 428 6.97 -19.09 3.41
N ARG A 429 7.64 -18.60 4.46
CA ARG A 429 8.56 -19.43 5.26
C ARG A 429 7.82 -20.46 6.12
N PHE A 430 6.55 -20.22 6.41
CA PHE A 430 5.73 -21.05 7.29
C PHE A 430 4.64 -21.79 6.52
N VAL A 431 4.03 -21.13 5.53
CA VAL A 431 2.98 -21.70 4.69
C VAL A 431 3.36 -21.43 3.23
N PRO A 432 3.96 -22.41 2.53
CA PRO A 432 4.34 -22.24 1.13
C PRO A 432 3.12 -21.93 0.26
N PRO A 433 3.21 -21.03 -0.73
CA PRO A 433 2.12 -20.79 -1.67
C PRO A 433 1.67 -22.07 -2.38
N PRO A 434 0.42 -22.13 -2.89
CA PRO A 434 -0.06 -23.29 -3.64
C PRO A 434 0.89 -23.63 -4.79
N LEU A 435 1.18 -24.92 -4.96
CA LEU A 435 2.14 -25.44 -5.94
C LEU A 435 3.57 -24.86 -5.80
N GLY A 436 3.93 -24.29 -4.64
CA GLY A 436 5.29 -23.87 -4.29
C GLY A 436 5.75 -22.54 -4.89
N SER A 437 4.85 -21.73 -5.46
CA SER A 437 5.22 -20.44 -6.09
C SER A 437 4.15 -19.38 -5.87
N ALA A 438 4.58 -18.16 -5.51
CA ALA A 438 3.68 -16.99 -5.43
C ALA A 438 3.03 -16.68 -6.79
N MET A 439 3.68 -17.04 -7.91
CA MET A 439 3.15 -16.87 -9.26
C MET A 439 2.04 -17.86 -9.62
N THR A 440 1.74 -18.85 -8.78
CA THR A 440 0.68 -19.84 -9.06
C THR A 440 -0.68 -19.19 -9.25
N LEU A 441 -1.00 -18.19 -8.42
CA LEU A 441 -2.26 -17.44 -8.51
C LEU A 441 -2.29 -16.47 -9.71
N LEU A 442 -1.16 -16.25 -10.37
CA LEU A 442 -1.00 -15.34 -11.51
C LEU A 442 -0.81 -16.06 -12.85
N ARG A 443 -1.08 -17.37 -12.91
CA ARG A 443 -0.95 -18.12 -14.16
C ARG A 443 -2.05 -17.68 -15.14
N PRO A 444 -1.73 -17.34 -16.40
CA PRO A 444 -2.72 -16.86 -17.36
C PRO A 444 -3.93 -17.78 -17.52
N GLY A 445 -3.71 -19.09 -17.65
CA GLY A 445 -4.82 -20.04 -17.79
C GLY A 445 -5.69 -20.18 -16.53
N TYR A 446 -5.15 -19.92 -15.34
CA TYR A 446 -5.93 -19.89 -14.10
C TYR A 446 -6.79 -18.63 -14.05
N LEU A 447 -6.17 -17.46 -14.27
CA LEU A 447 -6.86 -16.17 -14.23
C LEU A 447 -7.91 -16.02 -15.34
N ALA A 448 -7.69 -16.56 -16.54
CA ALA A 448 -8.72 -16.61 -17.58
C ALA A 448 -9.94 -17.45 -17.14
N GLY A 449 -9.70 -18.54 -16.40
CA GLY A 449 -10.77 -19.33 -15.80
C GLY A 449 -11.53 -18.59 -14.70
N ARG A 450 -10.83 -17.80 -13.88
CA ARG A 450 -11.43 -16.94 -12.85
C ARG A 450 -12.24 -15.80 -13.48
N ALA A 451 -11.69 -15.11 -14.47
CA ALA A 451 -12.39 -14.06 -15.22
C ALA A 451 -13.68 -14.57 -15.88
N GLY A 452 -13.69 -15.84 -16.35
CA GLY A 452 -14.90 -16.48 -16.90
C GLY A 452 -16.03 -16.74 -15.89
N LEU A 453 -15.82 -16.49 -14.58
CA LEU A 453 -16.86 -16.55 -13.55
C LEU A 453 -17.62 -15.22 -13.39
N ILE A 454 -17.11 -14.13 -13.98
CA ILE A 454 -17.73 -12.80 -13.91
C ILE A 454 -18.92 -12.76 -14.88
N ASP A 455 -20.13 -12.60 -14.33
CA ASP A 455 -21.37 -12.39 -15.09
C ASP A 455 -21.67 -10.90 -15.17
N THR A 456 -21.62 -10.30 -16.38
CA THR A 456 -21.80 -8.86 -16.60
C THR A 456 -23.18 -8.32 -16.20
N GLU A 457 -24.15 -9.21 -15.98
CA GLU A 457 -25.53 -8.86 -15.62
C GLU A 457 -25.90 -9.25 -14.19
N ARG A 458 -24.98 -9.84 -13.41
CA ARG A 458 -25.27 -10.29 -12.04
C ARG A 458 -24.03 -10.36 -11.15
N SER A 459 -24.14 -9.76 -9.96
CA SER A 459 -23.19 -9.92 -8.86
C SER A 459 -23.13 -11.38 -8.39
N MET A 460 -21.91 -11.91 -8.22
CA MET A 460 -21.68 -13.20 -7.56
C MET A 460 -21.89 -13.12 -6.05
N GLY A 461 -21.87 -11.90 -5.48
CA GLY A 461 -21.96 -11.66 -4.05
C GLY A 461 -20.66 -12.05 -3.35
N GLU A 462 -20.50 -13.31 -3.02
CA GLU A 462 -19.28 -13.85 -2.41
C GLU A 462 -18.65 -14.89 -3.33
N ALA A 463 -17.35 -14.77 -3.56
CA ALA A 463 -16.58 -15.66 -4.40
C ALA A 463 -16.01 -16.82 -3.59
N GLU A 464 -16.01 -18.01 -4.20
CA GLU A 464 -15.22 -19.14 -3.71
C GLU A 464 -13.75 -18.99 -4.13
N PRO A 465 -12.79 -19.37 -3.27
CA PRO A 465 -11.38 -19.45 -3.67
C PRO A 465 -11.22 -20.47 -4.81
N GLY A 466 -10.19 -20.30 -5.64
CA GLY A 466 -9.79 -21.32 -6.59
C GLY A 466 -9.46 -22.64 -5.91
N ASP A 467 -9.43 -23.73 -6.66
CA ASP A 467 -9.17 -25.06 -6.08
C ASP A 467 -7.72 -25.50 -6.29
N PHE A 468 -6.89 -25.28 -5.27
CA PHE A 468 -5.52 -25.77 -5.23
C PHE A 468 -5.32 -26.77 -4.09
N PRO A 469 -4.43 -27.77 -4.26
CA PRO A 469 -3.98 -28.59 -3.13
C PRO A 469 -3.23 -27.69 -2.13
N PHE A 470 -3.79 -27.55 -0.93
CA PHE A 470 -3.29 -26.66 0.11
C PHE A 470 -3.71 -27.16 1.48
N ASP A 471 -2.78 -27.21 2.43
CA ASP A 471 -3.00 -27.86 3.73
C ASP A 471 -3.67 -26.94 4.77
N ALA A 472 -3.60 -25.62 4.59
CA ALA A 472 -4.08 -24.62 5.54
C ALA A 472 -5.24 -23.81 4.95
N ARG A 473 -6.34 -24.51 4.61
CA ARG A 473 -7.47 -23.92 3.86
C ARG A 473 -8.40 -23.02 4.67
N GLY A 474 -8.14 -22.81 5.96
CA GLY A 474 -8.99 -21.98 6.79
C GLY A 474 -8.98 -20.52 6.30
N VAL A 475 -10.15 -19.92 6.24
CA VAL A 475 -10.37 -18.56 5.71
C VAL A 475 -10.13 -17.53 6.80
N PHE A 476 -9.30 -16.53 6.53
CA PHE A 476 -9.09 -15.39 7.42
C PHE A 476 -9.56 -14.07 6.79
N THR A 477 -10.69 -13.56 7.29
CA THR A 477 -11.29 -12.27 6.92
C THR A 477 -11.12 -11.20 8.00
N GLY A 478 -10.19 -11.39 8.95
CA GLY A 478 -9.98 -10.42 10.03
C GLY A 478 -9.61 -9.04 9.48
N PRO A 479 -9.95 -7.97 10.23
CA PRO A 479 -9.69 -6.61 9.80
C PRO A 479 -8.18 -6.34 9.80
N GLU A 480 -7.75 -5.51 8.85
CA GLU A 480 -6.41 -4.93 8.77
C GLU A 480 -6.60 -3.41 8.74
N HIS A 481 -5.74 -2.63 9.41
CA HIS A 481 -6.03 -1.25 9.81
C HIS A 481 -5.09 -0.16 9.20
N GLY A 482 -4.93 0.98 9.89
CA GLY A 482 -4.32 2.25 9.45
C GLY A 482 -2.87 2.18 8.98
N THR A 483 -2.54 2.98 7.98
CA THR A 483 -1.28 2.89 7.22
C THR A 483 -0.93 4.29 6.70
N THR A 484 0.30 4.46 6.20
CA THR A 484 0.68 5.60 5.35
C THR A 484 1.48 5.11 4.14
N HIS A 485 1.58 5.95 3.11
CA HIS A 485 2.27 5.62 1.87
C HIS A 485 3.19 6.75 1.40
N ILE A 486 4.32 6.37 0.82
CA ILE A 486 5.33 7.26 0.23
C ILE A 486 5.60 6.79 -1.21
N SER A 487 5.48 7.72 -2.16
CA SER A 487 5.87 7.54 -3.57
C SER A 487 6.98 8.52 -3.92
N ILE A 488 8.10 8.03 -4.45
CA ILE A 488 9.26 8.84 -4.85
C ILE A 488 9.76 8.41 -6.23
N VAL A 489 10.14 9.38 -7.05
CA VAL A 489 11.03 9.22 -8.21
C VAL A 489 12.16 10.24 -8.06
N ASP A 490 13.41 9.79 -8.12
CA ASP A 490 14.58 10.68 -8.02
C ASP A 490 15.12 11.12 -9.39
N ALA A 491 16.11 12.02 -9.37
CA ALA A 491 16.70 12.59 -10.58
C ALA A 491 17.56 11.59 -11.38
N GLN A 492 17.91 10.44 -10.81
CA GLN A 492 18.59 9.34 -11.49
C GLN A 492 17.59 8.39 -12.17
N GLY A 493 16.30 8.56 -11.90
CA GLY A 493 15.22 7.73 -12.41
C GLY A 493 14.90 6.52 -11.52
N ASN A 494 15.54 6.40 -10.34
CA ASN A 494 15.14 5.39 -9.38
C ASN A 494 13.75 5.73 -8.85
N ALA A 495 13.01 4.69 -8.47
CA ALA A 495 11.68 4.86 -7.91
C ALA A 495 11.46 4.01 -6.68
N ALA A 496 10.67 4.54 -5.76
CA ALA A 496 10.36 3.88 -4.50
C ALA A 496 8.88 4.04 -4.15
N ALA A 497 8.22 2.90 -3.90
CA ALA A 497 6.90 2.83 -3.30
C ALA A 497 7.02 2.16 -1.92
N LEU A 498 6.83 2.91 -0.84
CA LEU A 498 6.86 2.41 0.54
C LEU A 498 5.48 2.55 1.18
N THR A 499 4.89 1.44 1.61
CA THR A 499 3.73 1.45 2.52
C THR A 499 4.20 0.98 3.90
N THR A 500 3.88 1.75 4.93
CA THR A 500 4.42 1.62 6.29
C THR A 500 3.34 1.90 7.33
N THR A 501 3.44 1.28 8.51
CA THR A 501 2.32 1.20 9.45
C THR A 501 2.73 0.89 10.89
N VAL A 502 1.86 1.25 11.84
CA VAL A 502 1.81 0.72 13.22
C VAL A 502 0.58 -0.19 13.46
N GLU A 503 0.02 -0.71 12.38
CA GLU A 503 -1.23 -1.45 12.25
C GLU A 503 -2.50 -0.61 12.43
N SER A 504 -2.92 -0.29 13.65
CA SER A 504 -4.12 0.55 13.87
C SER A 504 -3.75 1.99 14.19
N ALA A 505 -4.73 2.90 14.22
CA ALA A 505 -4.50 4.26 14.71
C ALA A 505 -3.80 4.23 16.09
N PHE A 506 -2.59 4.80 16.15
CA PHE A 506 -1.67 4.79 17.30
C PHE A 506 -1.20 3.40 17.78
N GLY A 507 -1.36 2.38 16.95
CA GLY A 507 -0.96 1.01 17.21
C GLY A 507 -1.62 0.41 18.45
N SER A 508 -0.77 -0.04 19.38
CA SER A 508 -1.15 -0.56 20.70
C SER A 508 -1.45 0.53 21.73
N PHE A 509 -1.31 1.81 21.36
CA PHE A 509 -1.31 3.00 22.24
C PHE A 509 -0.14 3.08 23.22
N GLN A 510 0.76 2.09 23.25
CA GLN A 510 1.93 2.10 24.11
C GLN A 510 3.03 2.94 23.46
N MET A 511 3.48 3.98 24.18
CA MET A 511 4.55 4.86 23.75
C MET A 511 5.85 4.53 24.49
N VAL A 512 6.99 4.66 23.81
CA VAL A 512 8.32 4.42 24.39
C VAL A 512 9.35 5.31 23.70
N GLU A 513 10.22 5.97 24.46
CA GLU A 513 11.31 6.84 23.97
C GLU A 513 10.87 7.77 22.80
N GLY A 514 9.64 8.29 22.87
CA GLY A 514 9.11 9.24 21.90
C GLY A 514 8.33 8.66 20.70
N PHE A 515 8.14 7.35 20.59
CA PHE A 515 7.40 6.73 19.48
C PHE A 515 6.41 5.66 19.96
N LEU A 516 5.41 5.35 19.13
CA LEU A 516 4.38 4.34 19.43
C LEU A 516 4.77 2.95 18.94
N LEU A 517 4.33 1.94 19.67
CA LEU A 517 4.49 0.54 19.32
C LEU A 517 3.26 0.01 18.57
N ASN A 518 3.52 -0.74 17.50
CA ASN A 518 2.50 -1.36 16.66
C ASN A 518 1.57 -2.31 17.44
N ASN A 519 0.42 -2.63 16.88
CA ASN A 519 -0.40 -3.79 17.29
C ASN A 519 -0.43 -4.87 16.19
N GLN A 520 0.65 -5.02 15.43
CA GLN A 520 0.67 -5.70 14.15
C GLN A 520 0.27 -7.17 14.19
N LEU A 521 0.44 -7.85 15.33
CA LEU A 521 0.07 -9.26 15.44
C LEU A 521 -1.45 -9.47 15.34
N THR A 522 -2.29 -8.43 15.49
CA THR A 522 -3.74 -8.54 15.28
C THR A 522 -4.13 -8.92 13.85
N ASP A 523 -3.22 -8.75 12.89
CA ASP A 523 -3.41 -9.23 11.52
C ASP A 523 -3.31 -10.75 11.39
N PHE A 524 -2.87 -11.48 12.42
CA PHE A 524 -3.02 -12.92 12.46
C PHE A 524 -4.47 -13.32 12.79
N ALA A 525 -4.87 -14.49 12.30
CA ALA A 525 -5.97 -15.22 12.87
C ALA A 525 -5.67 -15.54 14.34
N ALA A 526 -6.42 -14.89 15.24
CA ALA A 526 -6.32 -15.14 16.68
C ALA A 526 -6.72 -16.58 17.03
N GLU A 527 -7.69 -17.14 16.30
CA GLU A 527 -8.02 -18.56 16.33
C GLU A 527 -7.20 -19.33 15.29
N PRO A 528 -6.39 -20.32 15.66
CA PRO A 528 -5.56 -21.07 14.71
C PRO A 528 -6.34 -21.85 13.65
N ARG A 529 -7.62 -22.13 13.93
CA ARG A 529 -8.56 -22.85 13.06
C ARG A 529 -9.80 -22.00 12.81
N ASP A 530 -10.43 -22.18 11.67
CA ASP A 530 -11.73 -21.55 11.39
C ASP A 530 -12.88 -22.35 12.03
N GLU A 531 -14.13 -21.94 11.76
CA GLU A 531 -15.33 -22.60 12.28
C GLU A 531 -15.51 -24.05 11.78
N ALA A 532 -14.99 -24.36 10.59
CA ALA A 532 -14.99 -25.72 10.04
C ALA A 532 -13.90 -26.62 10.65
N GLY A 533 -13.02 -26.03 11.47
CA GLY A 533 -11.89 -26.70 12.08
C GLY A 533 -10.68 -26.80 11.15
N GLU A 534 -10.68 -26.12 10.01
CA GLU A 534 -9.56 -26.08 9.08
C GLU A 534 -8.46 -25.15 9.60
N LEU A 535 -7.22 -25.53 9.37
CA LEU A 535 -6.07 -24.75 9.86
C LEU A 535 -5.95 -23.47 9.04
N GLN A 536 -5.89 -22.31 9.69
CA GLN A 536 -5.75 -21.04 8.98
C GLN A 536 -4.30 -20.80 8.53
N ALA A 537 -4.10 -20.40 7.28
CA ALA A 537 -2.77 -20.09 6.74
C ALA A 537 -2.12 -18.94 7.51
N ASN A 538 -2.89 -17.92 7.86
CA ASN A 538 -2.45 -16.72 8.56
C ASN A 538 -2.64 -16.79 10.09
N ARG A 539 -2.46 -17.97 10.71
CA ARG A 539 -2.43 -18.11 12.18
C ARG A 539 -1.09 -17.67 12.80
N VAL A 540 -1.12 -17.33 14.09
CA VAL A 540 0.08 -16.99 14.89
C VAL A 540 1.05 -18.17 14.96
N GLN A 541 2.33 -17.92 14.66
CA GLN A 541 3.44 -18.84 14.88
C GLN A 541 4.71 -18.06 15.27
N PRO A 542 5.61 -18.62 16.11
CA PRO A 542 6.83 -17.96 16.52
C PRO A 542 7.70 -17.51 15.33
N GLY A 543 8.12 -16.24 15.32
CA GLY A 543 8.96 -15.65 14.26
C GLY A 543 8.28 -15.44 12.91
N LYS A 544 6.97 -15.71 12.81
CA LYS A 544 6.18 -15.53 11.59
C LYS A 544 5.77 -14.08 11.41
N ARG A 545 5.65 -13.65 10.16
CA ARG A 545 5.08 -12.34 9.78
C ARG A 545 3.58 -12.47 9.51
N PRO A 546 2.72 -11.58 10.05
CA PRO A 546 1.31 -11.57 9.70
C PRO A 546 1.13 -11.13 8.25
N ARG A 547 0.13 -11.70 7.57
CA ARG A 547 -0.31 -11.25 6.24
C ARG A 547 -0.63 -9.75 6.28
N SER A 548 -0.49 -9.07 5.14
CA SER A 548 -0.86 -7.67 4.97
C SER A 548 -1.57 -7.43 3.64
N SER A 549 -2.34 -6.36 3.53
CA SER A 549 -2.91 -5.85 2.26
C SER A 549 -2.08 -4.75 1.59
N MET A 550 -1.00 -4.30 2.22
CA MET A 550 -0.16 -3.22 1.69
C MET A 550 0.31 -3.52 0.26
N ALA A 551 -0.06 -2.66 -0.70
CA ALA A 551 0.19 -2.85 -2.12
C ALA A 551 1.04 -1.71 -2.75
N PRO A 552 2.26 -1.43 -2.24
CA PRO A 552 3.19 -0.57 -2.97
C PRO A 552 3.45 -1.17 -4.36
N THR A 553 3.29 -0.36 -5.41
CA THR A 553 3.23 -0.84 -6.79
C THR A 553 4.01 0.07 -7.72
N LEU A 554 4.80 -0.55 -8.60
CA LEU A 554 5.49 0.10 -9.71
C LEU A 554 4.92 -0.41 -11.04
N VAL A 555 4.78 0.48 -12.01
CA VAL A 555 4.31 0.17 -13.36
C VAL A 555 5.39 0.55 -14.36
N PHE A 556 5.64 -0.32 -15.33
CA PHE A 556 6.60 -0.11 -16.42
C PHE A 556 5.91 -0.34 -17.75
N ASP A 557 6.38 0.33 -18.80
CA ASP A 557 5.99 -0.02 -20.17
C ASP A 557 6.48 -1.44 -20.52
N GLY A 558 5.79 -2.13 -21.43
CA GLY A 558 6.17 -3.44 -21.92
C GLY A 558 5.64 -4.60 -21.08
N THR A 559 6.45 -5.65 -20.92
CA THR A 559 6.02 -6.89 -20.22
C THR A 559 6.95 -7.21 -19.07
N PRO A 560 6.55 -8.05 -18.09
CA PRO A 560 7.44 -8.42 -16.98
C PRO A 560 8.77 -9.04 -17.43
N LEU A 561 8.82 -9.68 -18.61
CA LEU A 561 10.02 -10.28 -19.19
C LEU A 561 10.89 -9.30 -19.99
N ALA A 562 10.32 -8.15 -20.38
CA ALA A 562 10.98 -7.11 -21.17
C ALA A 562 10.38 -5.76 -20.74
N ARG A 563 10.75 -5.32 -19.53
CA ARG A 563 10.33 -4.03 -18.99
C ARG A 563 11.03 -2.90 -19.74
N GLY A 564 10.26 -1.89 -20.11
CA GLY A 564 10.71 -0.61 -20.65
C GLY A 564 10.93 0.40 -19.54
N GLU A 565 10.57 1.65 -19.81
CA GLU A 565 10.72 2.75 -18.85
C GLU A 565 9.71 2.63 -17.70
N LEU A 566 10.08 3.20 -16.54
CA LEU A 566 9.14 3.41 -15.45
C LEU A 566 7.99 4.29 -15.93
N ARG A 567 6.76 3.82 -15.74
CA ARG A 567 5.53 4.52 -16.08
C ARG A 567 4.86 5.13 -14.86
N ALA A 568 4.75 4.40 -13.74
CA ALA A 568 4.10 4.92 -12.54
C ALA A 568 4.63 4.33 -11.22
N VAL A 569 4.48 5.11 -10.16
CA VAL A 569 4.64 4.73 -8.74
C VAL A 569 3.29 4.97 -8.07
N VAL A 570 2.72 3.93 -7.45
CA VAL A 570 1.37 4.00 -6.86
C VAL A 570 1.32 3.22 -5.56
N GLY A 571 0.58 3.75 -4.59
CA GLY A 571 0.19 3.00 -3.41
C GLY A 571 -0.76 3.80 -2.52
N SER A 572 -1.39 3.10 -1.59
CA SER A 572 -2.34 3.69 -0.66
C SER A 572 -2.21 3.07 0.73
N PRO A 573 -2.54 3.82 1.78
CA PRO A 573 -3.03 3.25 3.02
C PRO A 573 -4.53 2.89 2.91
N GLY A 574 -5.05 2.15 3.90
CA GLY A 574 -6.47 1.77 3.91
C GLY A 574 -6.80 0.37 4.41
N GLY A 575 -5.92 -0.29 5.18
CA GLY A 575 -6.19 -1.63 5.68
C GLY A 575 -6.44 -2.63 4.55
N SER A 576 -7.48 -3.46 4.69
CA SER A 576 -7.88 -4.39 3.64
C SER A 576 -8.20 -3.69 2.31
N ARG A 577 -8.71 -2.45 2.34
CA ARG A 577 -9.09 -1.67 1.16
C ARG A 577 -7.91 -1.11 0.36
N ILE A 578 -6.66 -1.33 0.77
CA ILE A 578 -5.49 -0.85 -0.01
C ILE A 578 -5.50 -1.38 -1.44
N ILE A 579 -5.86 -2.65 -1.63
CA ILE A 579 -5.85 -3.31 -2.95
C ILE A 579 -6.82 -2.61 -3.91
N GLN A 580 -8.05 -2.32 -3.47
CA GLN A 580 -9.06 -1.65 -4.31
C GLN A 580 -8.65 -0.21 -4.67
N PHE A 581 -8.03 0.53 -3.74
CA PHE A 581 -7.57 1.89 -4.03
C PHE A 581 -6.45 1.91 -5.07
N VAL A 582 -5.56 0.92 -5.04
CA VAL A 582 -4.52 0.78 -6.07
C VAL A 582 -5.12 0.35 -7.41
N VAL A 583 -6.00 -0.66 -7.42
CA VAL A 583 -6.65 -1.15 -8.65
C VAL A 583 -7.43 -0.04 -9.35
N LYS A 584 -8.34 0.66 -8.65
CA LYS A 584 -9.16 1.72 -9.28
C LYS A 584 -8.31 2.85 -9.87
N THR A 585 -7.17 3.14 -9.24
CA THR A 585 -6.24 4.18 -9.69
C THR A 585 -5.45 3.75 -10.91
N LEU A 586 -5.00 2.49 -10.94
CA LEU A 586 -4.33 1.92 -12.10
C LEU A 586 -5.28 1.81 -13.30
N VAL A 587 -6.53 1.38 -13.10
CA VAL A 587 -7.56 1.41 -14.15
C VAL A 587 -7.77 2.85 -14.65
N GLY A 588 -7.89 3.81 -13.73
CA GLY A 588 -8.04 5.22 -14.08
C GLY A 588 -6.92 5.76 -14.97
N MET A 589 -5.66 5.48 -14.63
CA MET A 589 -4.52 5.97 -15.42
C MET A 589 -4.25 5.15 -16.69
N LEU A 590 -4.46 3.83 -16.66
CA LEU A 590 -4.02 2.93 -17.74
C LEU A 590 -5.13 2.59 -18.75
N ASP A 591 -6.40 2.55 -18.35
CA ASP A 591 -7.53 2.28 -19.25
C ASP A 591 -8.31 3.55 -19.62
N TRP A 592 -8.34 4.55 -18.74
CA TRP A 592 -9.14 5.78 -18.94
C TRP A 592 -8.30 7.04 -19.19
N ASP A 593 -6.97 6.92 -19.19
CA ASP A 593 -6.04 8.03 -19.47
C ASP A 593 -6.26 9.25 -18.54
N LEU A 594 -6.73 9.01 -17.31
CA LEU A 594 -6.85 10.04 -16.29
C LEU A 594 -5.46 10.47 -15.84
N ASP A 595 -5.30 11.77 -15.56
CA ASP A 595 -4.10 12.23 -14.88
C ASP A 595 -4.04 11.68 -13.43
N PRO A 596 -2.85 11.64 -12.81
CA PRO A 596 -2.69 11.08 -11.47
C PRO A 596 -3.57 11.74 -10.41
N GLN A 597 -3.81 13.06 -10.48
CA GLN A 597 -4.67 13.73 -9.51
C GLN A 597 -6.14 13.38 -9.71
N GLN A 598 -6.59 13.25 -10.96
CA GLN A 598 -7.94 12.79 -11.30
C GLN A 598 -8.17 11.34 -10.85
N ALA A 599 -7.23 10.44 -11.16
CA ALA A 599 -7.34 9.03 -10.78
C ALA A 599 -7.36 8.85 -9.24
N VAL A 600 -6.50 9.60 -8.55
CA VAL A 600 -6.45 9.62 -7.09
C VAL A 600 -7.72 10.22 -6.48
N GLY A 601 -8.18 11.35 -7.02
CA GLY A 601 -9.34 12.10 -6.53
C GLY A 601 -10.68 11.40 -6.75
N SER A 602 -10.79 10.60 -7.83
CA SER A 602 -12.02 9.90 -8.21
C SER A 602 -12.63 9.11 -7.06
N PRO A 603 -13.97 8.92 -7.03
CA PRO A 603 -14.64 8.09 -6.04
C PRO A 603 -13.90 6.77 -5.83
N SER A 604 -13.65 6.43 -4.57
CA SER A 604 -13.15 5.10 -4.25
C SER A 604 -14.27 4.09 -4.52
N PHE A 605 -13.94 2.96 -5.12
CA PHE A 605 -14.91 1.88 -5.30
C PHE A 605 -14.21 0.52 -5.29
N GLY A 606 -14.98 -0.52 -4.99
CA GLY A 606 -14.50 -1.90 -5.01
C GLY A 606 -15.23 -2.78 -4.00
N ALA A 607 -14.71 -3.99 -3.82
CA ALA A 607 -15.14 -4.87 -2.74
C ALA A 607 -13.99 -5.74 -2.23
N ILE A 608 -14.04 -6.02 -0.93
CA ILE A 608 -13.47 -7.25 -0.39
C ILE A 608 -14.35 -8.44 -0.83
N ASN A 609 -13.99 -9.68 -0.45
CA ASN A 609 -14.83 -10.83 -0.77
C ASN A 609 -16.12 -10.87 0.09
N SER A 610 -17.11 -10.04 -0.25
CA SER A 610 -18.43 -9.99 0.39
C SER A 610 -19.50 -9.47 -0.59
N PRO A 611 -20.79 -9.68 -0.30
CA PRO A 611 -21.90 -9.12 -1.11
C PRO A 611 -21.89 -7.60 -1.21
N GLU A 612 -21.22 -6.91 -0.28
CA GLU A 612 -21.12 -5.46 -0.25
C GLU A 612 -20.24 -4.94 -1.39
N THR A 613 -20.65 -3.82 -2.00
CA THR A 613 -19.84 -3.03 -2.93
C THR A 613 -19.75 -1.63 -2.40
N ALA A 614 -18.55 -1.22 -2.00
CA ALA A 614 -18.34 0.08 -1.38
C ALA A 614 -18.07 1.14 -2.46
N ILE A 615 -18.72 2.29 -2.34
CA ILE A 615 -18.52 3.47 -3.18
C ILE A 615 -18.32 4.66 -2.23
N GLY A 616 -17.19 5.34 -2.32
CA GLY A 616 -16.78 6.35 -1.33
C GLY A 616 -17.72 7.55 -1.31
N GLY A 617 -18.59 7.62 -0.29
CA GLY A 617 -19.54 8.71 -0.11
C GLY A 617 -18.92 10.03 0.32
N GLU A 618 -17.65 10.05 0.68
CA GLU A 618 -16.90 11.28 0.96
C GLU A 618 -16.70 12.14 -0.29
N HIS A 619 -16.84 11.55 -1.48
CA HIS A 619 -16.72 12.26 -2.74
C HIS A 619 -18.01 13.02 -3.06
N PRO A 620 -17.96 14.34 -3.37
CA PRO A 620 -19.16 15.19 -3.48
C PRO A 620 -20.12 14.81 -4.62
N ALA A 621 -19.65 14.04 -5.61
CA ALA A 621 -20.47 13.54 -6.70
C ALA A 621 -21.24 12.23 -6.37
N VAL A 622 -20.91 11.55 -5.27
CA VAL A 622 -21.55 10.29 -4.87
C VAL A 622 -22.79 10.59 -4.04
N THR A 623 -23.92 9.98 -4.40
CA THR A 623 -25.18 10.06 -3.65
C THR A 623 -25.82 8.68 -3.56
N ASP A 624 -26.56 8.43 -2.48
CA ASP A 624 -27.19 7.13 -2.18
C ASP A 624 -28.12 6.64 -3.30
N ASP A 625 -28.78 7.55 -4.03
CA ASP A 625 -29.76 7.24 -5.09
C ASP A 625 -29.29 7.70 -6.49
N SER A 626 -28.00 7.52 -6.77
CA SER A 626 -27.43 7.76 -8.09
C SER A 626 -27.81 6.67 -9.10
N GLU A 627 -27.60 6.95 -10.40
CA GLU A 627 -27.74 5.91 -11.44
C GLU A 627 -26.80 4.73 -11.18
N LEU A 628 -25.59 5.03 -10.70
CA LEU A 628 -24.59 4.05 -10.30
C LEU A 628 -25.09 3.11 -9.21
N THR A 629 -25.59 3.64 -8.10
CA THR A 629 -26.05 2.80 -6.97
C THR A 629 -27.26 1.95 -7.36
N ARG A 630 -28.22 2.53 -8.11
CA ARG A 630 -29.39 1.79 -8.61
C ARG A 630 -29.02 0.67 -9.59
N TRP A 631 -28.16 0.95 -10.56
CA TRP A 631 -27.74 -0.02 -11.57
C TRP A 631 -27.04 -1.23 -10.94
N LEU A 632 -26.19 -1.00 -9.93
CA LEU A 632 -25.51 -2.05 -9.17
C LEU A 632 -26.51 -2.86 -8.33
N ALA A 633 -27.43 -2.19 -7.63
CA ALA A 633 -28.45 -2.86 -6.83
C ALA A 633 -29.36 -3.76 -7.69
N GLU A 634 -29.74 -3.32 -8.89
CA GLU A 634 -30.55 -4.11 -9.85
C GLU A 634 -29.85 -5.40 -10.31
N ARG A 635 -28.51 -5.45 -10.25
CA ARG A 635 -27.69 -6.63 -10.55
C ARG A 635 -27.31 -7.44 -9.30
N GLY A 636 -27.81 -7.05 -8.13
CA GLY A 636 -27.65 -7.80 -6.88
C GLY A 636 -26.43 -7.44 -6.05
N HIS A 637 -25.82 -6.26 -6.25
CA HIS A 637 -24.83 -5.73 -5.31
C HIS A 637 -25.52 -5.16 -4.06
N GLU A 638 -24.94 -5.39 -2.87
CA GLU A 638 -25.30 -4.65 -1.67
C GLU A 638 -24.48 -3.37 -1.62
N VAL A 639 -25.02 -2.26 -2.12
CA VAL A 639 -24.24 -1.03 -2.29
C VAL A 639 -24.11 -0.28 -0.97
N SER A 640 -22.87 0.02 -0.57
CA SER A 640 -22.54 0.87 0.57
C SER A 640 -21.94 2.18 0.06
N THR A 641 -22.48 3.31 0.53
CA THR A 641 -21.99 4.67 0.25
C THR A 641 -21.29 5.28 1.45
N GLU A 642 -20.82 4.46 2.39
CA GLU A 642 -20.02 4.96 3.52
C GLU A 642 -18.72 5.64 3.05
N GLU A 643 -18.24 6.58 3.85
CA GLU A 643 -16.97 7.24 3.60
C GLU A 643 -15.83 6.22 3.61
N GLN A 644 -14.93 6.34 2.63
CA GLN A 644 -13.73 5.53 2.48
C GLN A 644 -12.50 6.40 2.60
N SER A 645 -11.93 6.44 3.80
CA SER A 645 -10.69 7.18 4.06
C SER A 645 -9.50 6.48 3.39
N SER A 646 -8.99 7.04 2.30
CA SER A 646 -7.74 6.63 1.66
C SER A 646 -6.63 7.66 1.93
N GLY A 647 -5.43 7.41 1.43
CA GLY A 647 -4.27 8.32 1.49
C GLY A 647 -3.35 8.07 0.31
N LEU A 648 -3.99 7.74 -0.81
CA LEU A 648 -3.39 7.29 -2.04
C LEU A 648 -2.48 8.39 -2.62
N SER A 649 -1.33 7.99 -3.14
CA SER A 649 -0.53 8.85 -4.00
C SER A 649 -0.12 8.10 -5.26
N ALA A 650 0.06 8.88 -6.32
CA ALA A 650 0.51 8.38 -7.60
C ALA A 650 1.47 9.39 -8.23
N ILE A 651 2.56 8.89 -8.82
CA ILE A 651 3.48 9.64 -9.68
C ILE A 651 3.52 8.90 -11.02
N LEU A 652 3.16 9.59 -12.10
CA LEU A 652 3.17 9.09 -13.47
C LEU A 652 4.27 9.79 -14.26
N ARG A 653 5.09 9.01 -14.96
CA ARG A 653 6.09 9.51 -15.90
C ARG A 653 5.48 9.60 -17.29
N GLN A 654 5.45 10.82 -17.84
CA GLN A 654 4.99 11.10 -19.19
C GLN A 654 6.05 10.68 -20.22
N SER A 655 5.60 10.52 -21.47
CA SER A 655 6.49 10.12 -22.58
C SER A 655 7.59 11.14 -22.91
N ASP A 656 7.42 12.40 -22.50
CA ASP A 656 8.44 13.45 -22.62
C ASP A 656 9.41 13.49 -21.42
N GLY A 657 9.25 12.58 -20.45
CA GLY A 657 10.04 12.48 -19.23
C GLY A 657 9.49 13.26 -18.04
N THR A 658 8.48 14.11 -18.23
CA THR A 658 7.86 14.89 -17.14
C THR A 658 7.22 13.96 -16.12
N LEU A 659 7.40 14.25 -14.84
CA LEU A 659 6.77 13.54 -13.74
C LEU A 659 5.53 14.31 -13.29
N VAL A 660 4.36 13.68 -13.39
CA VAL A 660 3.08 14.25 -12.95
C VAL A 660 2.64 13.48 -11.71
N GLY A 661 2.35 14.17 -10.61
CA GLY A 661 1.87 13.54 -9.38
C GLY A 661 0.49 14.00 -8.94
N GLY A 662 -0.20 13.11 -8.23
CA GLY A 662 -1.45 13.37 -7.54
C GLY A 662 -1.38 12.88 -6.08
N ALA A 663 -2.01 13.64 -5.18
CA ALA A 663 -2.13 13.28 -3.77
C ALA A 663 -3.61 13.23 -3.36
N ASP A 664 -3.93 12.35 -2.41
CA ASP A 664 -5.30 12.11 -2.00
C ASP A 664 -5.99 13.38 -1.46
N PRO A 665 -7.15 13.76 -2.00
CA PRO A 665 -7.94 14.85 -1.43
C PRO A 665 -8.50 14.53 -0.04
N ARG A 666 -8.52 13.26 0.38
CA ARG A 666 -9.06 12.83 1.68
C ARG A 666 -8.09 13.02 2.85
N ARG A 667 -6.81 13.24 2.56
CA ARG A 667 -5.76 13.54 3.55
C ARG A 667 -5.13 14.89 3.25
N GLU A 668 -4.15 15.26 4.07
CA GLU A 668 -3.41 16.52 3.94
C GLU A 668 -2.17 16.43 3.04
N GLY A 669 -1.81 15.23 2.58
CA GLY A 669 -0.66 14.96 1.73
C GLY A 669 -0.59 15.86 0.48
N VAL A 670 0.63 16.05 -0.01
CA VAL A 670 0.94 16.88 -1.18
C VAL A 670 1.98 16.18 -2.05
N VAL A 671 2.11 16.65 -3.29
CA VAL A 671 3.20 16.30 -4.20
C VAL A 671 4.13 17.48 -4.31
N LEU A 672 5.44 17.25 -4.22
CA LEU A 672 6.49 18.25 -4.46
C LEU A 672 7.58 17.65 -5.33
N GLY A 673 8.31 18.49 -6.05
CA GLY A 673 9.45 18.07 -6.86
C GLY A 673 10.17 19.26 -7.50
N GLY A 674 11.03 18.97 -8.48
CA GLY A 674 11.85 19.97 -9.16
C GLY A 674 12.36 19.51 -10.51
#